data_AF-A0A396F5K3-F1
#
_entry.id   AF-A0A396F5K3-F1
#
_cell.length_a   1.000
_cell.length_b   1.000
_cell.length_c   1.000
_cell.angle_alpha   90.00
_cell.angle_beta   90.00
_cell.angle_gamma   90.00
#
_symmetry.space_group_name_H-M   'P 1'
#
loop_
_entity.id
_entity.type
_entity.pdbx_description
1 polymer ?
#
loop_
_entity_poly.entity_id
_entity_poly.type
_entity_poly.pdbx_seq_one_letter_code
_entity_poly.pdbx_strand_id
1 'polypeptide(L)'
;MSNAPTHSVHSAIATGPLLLLLFLLFGCLAPGAAFAVDGYDQLGFRTISDDCGPFFIGKYEAQDASIAYCMNQERPGPTKPGGPWLNFDQGWVWLDDEFAAIVCRGYPTATSFGGYHLSPDRARAATQLAVWMLNGTTHVDGTYSYTTAQGKTKSGHFTADNEVVAAARWLHDSAKSGSIKAAPHRARRYLGAVSGGSKRQDMLYVLPAVSVSFQKQSANTVITSGNNTYQFTGATFDIFESASGARVGTIQMDSNGQAQATLLPNTAYYLVETKAPAGYAPRHDRIAFTTGNDGGRVAIDEQPGTITLRIAKLDAATNAGPQVGASLAGAEFVCVSQSTPGWTQTLRTDESGRATLTDVPLGTFTIYESKAPEGYLPSGDSWSYTVGADQLGDSGVVEIESRVSNIPIAFDLEISKFKDYGNSDQSGLEQPAGDVVFEVVSNSSQQVVGTLTTNIYGFASTKDQPEAWFGTGKRPAGVHGAVPYDRAGYTVREVPETVPEGFKRAGEWTVEANQISDGAELQYIVDNHALSTHLQIVKRDAQTGASVSLAGFTFQLLDSNHKPVSQTCWYPAHNVMDTFTTDATGTVTLPESLVPGTYYVCETSAKEPYLVGGETEVNIPADINLTPVAIVSYYDHAATGNIRIVKTDAVDGSSLAGAIFEIRASGDIVRPDGSIAALDGEAVATVTTDETGEARADDLPLGSGTARYEVVETQAPTGFLLDRTHHIIDLTYADQKTPVVEARLNVSDDYTKVDISKVDASGEQEVKGAQLTLYGPDKTEIDSWTSSDKPHRIEHLAPGTYSLRETMSPRTYDLAEEITFEIKDTGEVQSVAMKDAPIEIKGQVDKRQELVQPIGKGLLANGDGKNRAAMQTNTDGLFSYTIDARNDSATWVDEFTITDDLECAKDGTARFVSIETPVAIGDLNGLCNVWYRTTPLDSTDVDEPANATLDDGHENPWLESDEVKESLGEDCRLVDYDGWHLWKADVSTTESATLEAKELDLASNTVVTGIRIEYGAVAADFTTRSDTDSWTRDDLKDEHDDLDDAKAILGTDARGAVVHMQATSAYTPQTALTNSARVDLCRNGGGDKLESHDEDSVIQRCTLPQDLPATGSAPIAACITALLTSGAAALWFARLRSIPKKR
;
A
#
# COMPACT_ATOMS: atom_id res chain seq x y z
N MET A 1 -13.12 -3.02 -6.24
CA MET A 1 -13.43 -1.71 -6.86
C MET A 1 -13.85 -2.02 -8.30
N SER A 2 -15.10 -1.89 -8.74
CA SER A 2 -16.07 -0.79 -8.60
C SER A 2 -15.76 0.38 -9.54
N ASN A 3 -16.42 0.41 -10.71
CA ASN A 3 -17.38 1.47 -11.11
C ASN A 3 -17.74 1.41 -12.62
N ALA A 4 -19.02 1.09 -12.91
CA ALA A 4 -19.76 1.75 -13.99
C ALA A 4 -20.55 2.93 -13.36
N PRO A 5 -20.96 3.96 -14.13
CA PRO A 5 -22.37 4.09 -14.56
C PRO A 5 -22.51 4.63 -16.01
N THR A 6 -23.28 4.03 -16.94
CA THR A 6 -24.76 3.97 -17.16
C THR A 6 -25.45 5.21 -17.77
N HIS A 7 -26.54 4.92 -18.53
CA HIS A 7 -27.72 5.73 -18.95
C HIS A 7 -27.83 6.06 -20.46
N SER A 8 -29.01 6.09 -21.13
CA SER A 8 -30.39 5.58 -20.88
C SER A 8 -31.28 5.90 -22.12
N VAL A 9 -32.55 5.51 -22.37
CA VAL A 9 -33.60 4.58 -21.84
C VAL A 9 -34.58 4.23 -23.01
N HIS A 10 -35.56 3.31 -22.79
CA HIS A 10 -36.79 3.03 -23.59
C HIS A 10 -36.63 2.14 -24.86
N SER A 11 -37.27 0.96 -25.05
CA SER A 11 -38.61 0.37 -24.77
C SER A 11 -39.61 0.52 -25.95
N ALA A 12 -40.48 -0.43 -26.34
CA ALA A 12 -40.95 -1.68 -25.70
C ALA A 12 -41.63 -2.68 -26.71
N ILE A 13 -42.25 -3.77 -26.17
CA ILE A 13 -43.39 -4.57 -26.72
C ILE A 13 -43.09 -5.71 -27.73
N ALA A 14 -42.88 -6.91 -27.16
CA ALA A 14 -43.74 -8.12 -27.21
C ALA A 14 -43.93 -9.04 -28.46
N THR A 15 -44.31 -10.30 -28.10
CA THR A 15 -45.04 -11.36 -28.84
C THR A 15 -44.42 -12.09 -30.05
N GLY A 16 -44.21 -13.41 -29.86
CA GLY A 16 -44.98 -14.45 -30.57
C GLY A 16 -44.51 -14.90 -31.96
N PRO A 17 -43.95 -16.12 -32.13
CA PRO A 17 -43.48 -16.62 -33.42
C PRO A 17 -44.57 -17.35 -34.23
N LEU A 18 -44.55 -17.24 -35.58
CA LEU A 18 -45.22 -18.20 -36.47
C LEU A 18 -44.69 -18.21 -37.94
N LEU A 19 -44.52 -19.43 -38.48
CA LEU A 19 -44.62 -19.89 -39.88
C LEU A 19 -43.95 -19.17 -41.07
N LEU A 20 -42.98 -19.87 -41.69
CA LEU A 20 -42.96 -20.27 -43.11
C LEU A 20 -42.73 -21.82 -43.14
N LEU A 21 -42.97 -22.63 -44.18
CA LEU A 21 -43.47 -22.54 -45.58
C LEU A 21 -44.45 -23.73 -45.83
N LEU A 22 -45.19 -23.93 -46.93
CA LEU A 22 -45.94 -23.06 -47.88
C LEU A 22 -46.57 -23.95 -48.99
N PHE A 23 -47.92 -24.00 -49.12
CA PHE A 23 -48.71 -24.49 -50.28
C PHE A 23 -48.59 -26.00 -50.63
N LEU A 24 -49.41 -26.65 -51.49
CA LEU A 24 -50.61 -26.28 -52.28
C LEU A 24 -51.84 -27.12 -51.83
N LEU A 25 -53.09 -26.65 -51.72
CA LEU A 25 -54.06 -26.02 -52.65
C LEU A 25 -55.06 -27.02 -53.31
N PHE A 26 -56.23 -27.17 -52.64
CA PHE A 26 -57.59 -27.50 -53.15
C PHE A 26 -57.88 -28.74 -54.03
N GLY A 27 -59.05 -29.38 -53.80
CA GLY A 27 -59.84 -29.92 -54.93
C GLY A 27 -60.74 -31.16 -54.78
N CYS A 28 -61.50 -31.36 -53.68
CA CYS A 28 -62.49 -32.46 -53.61
C CYS A 28 -63.91 -31.95 -53.37
N LEU A 29 -64.84 -32.26 -54.29
CA LEU A 29 -66.29 -32.18 -54.09
C LEU A 29 -66.92 -33.58 -54.19
N ALA A 30 -68.07 -33.76 -53.52
CA ALA A 30 -68.67 -35.07 -53.27
C ALA A 30 -69.27 -35.74 -54.54
N PRO A 31 -69.37 -37.07 -54.59
CA PRO A 31 -69.87 -37.80 -55.76
C PRO A 31 -71.39 -37.66 -55.92
N GLY A 32 -71.83 -37.31 -57.13
CA GLY A 32 -73.21 -37.47 -57.55
C GLY A 32 -73.47 -38.92 -57.96
N ALA A 33 -74.27 -39.65 -57.19
CA ALA A 33 -74.62 -41.03 -57.51
C ALA A 33 -75.51 -41.11 -58.76
N ALA A 34 -74.93 -41.54 -59.88
CA ALA A 34 -75.67 -41.96 -61.07
C ALA A 34 -75.74 -43.49 -61.10
N PHE A 35 -76.95 -44.03 -60.95
CA PHE A 35 -77.23 -45.40 -61.37
C PHE A 35 -76.90 -45.55 -62.87
N ALA A 36 -76.50 -46.74 -63.31
CA ALA A 36 -76.39 -47.04 -64.73
C ALA A 36 -77.80 -47.05 -65.34
N VAL A 37 -78.22 -45.91 -65.89
CA VAL A 37 -79.48 -45.75 -66.64
C VAL A 37 -79.26 -46.27 -68.05
N ASP A 38 -80.16 -47.14 -68.51
CA ASP A 38 -80.18 -47.67 -69.89
C ASP A 38 -80.21 -46.52 -70.91
N GLY A 39 -79.16 -46.44 -71.73
CA GLY A 39 -78.79 -45.22 -72.46
C GLY A 39 -79.49 -45.07 -73.81
N TYR A 40 -79.95 -43.85 -74.12
CA TYR A 40 -80.46 -43.48 -75.45
C TYR A 40 -79.36 -43.02 -76.42
N ASP A 41 -78.14 -43.56 -76.29
CA ASP A 41 -77.08 -43.34 -77.28
C ASP A 41 -77.48 -43.98 -78.61
N GLN A 42 -77.70 -43.18 -79.66
CA GLN A 42 -78.01 -43.71 -80.98
C GLN A 42 -76.77 -44.31 -81.65
N LEU A 43 -76.59 -45.61 -81.48
CA LEU A 43 -75.60 -46.39 -82.22
C LEU A 43 -76.21 -46.95 -83.51
N GLY A 44 -75.64 -46.56 -84.65
CA GLY A 44 -76.02 -47.10 -85.95
C GLY A 44 -75.44 -48.50 -86.18
N PHE A 45 -76.21 -49.38 -86.82
CA PHE A 45 -75.76 -50.70 -87.26
C PHE A 45 -75.96 -50.88 -88.77
N ARG A 46 -75.13 -51.72 -89.40
CA ARG A 46 -75.29 -52.12 -90.81
C ARG A 46 -74.87 -53.56 -91.08
N THR A 47 -75.34 -54.10 -92.21
CA THR A 47 -74.88 -55.40 -92.74
C THR A 47 -73.68 -55.18 -93.66
N ILE A 48 -72.54 -55.80 -93.34
CA ILE A 48 -71.30 -55.70 -94.12
C ILE A 48 -71.39 -56.63 -95.34
N SER A 49 -71.50 -57.93 -95.09
CA SER A 49 -71.70 -59.00 -96.08
C SER A 49 -72.53 -60.12 -95.47
N ASP A 50 -73.01 -61.05 -96.30
CA ASP A 50 -73.78 -62.22 -95.85
C ASP A 50 -72.89 -63.48 -95.69
N ASP A 51 -71.57 -63.32 -95.47
CA ASP A 51 -70.56 -64.39 -95.58
C ASP A 51 -69.83 -64.73 -94.26
N CYS A 52 -70.54 -64.83 -93.13
CA CYS A 52 -70.01 -65.49 -91.93
C CYS A 52 -69.93 -67.01 -92.17
N GLY A 53 -68.79 -67.46 -92.72
CA GLY A 53 -68.54 -68.88 -92.99
C GLY A 53 -69.47 -69.46 -94.08
N PRO A 54 -69.53 -70.79 -94.24
CA PRO A 54 -70.25 -71.45 -95.34
C PRO A 54 -71.77 -71.54 -95.14
N PHE A 55 -72.34 -70.72 -94.26
CA PHE A 55 -73.76 -70.76 -93.86
C PHE A 55 -74.60 -69.58 -94.38
N PHE A 56 -73.99 -68.65 -95.13
CA PHE A 56 -74.63 -67.42 -95.60
C PHE A 56 -75.25 -66.58 -94.46
N ILE A 57 -74.50 -66.45 -93.35
CA ILE A 57 -74.88 -65.70 -92.15
C ILE A 57 -74.33 -64.27 -92.25
N GLY A 58 -75.13 -63.26 -91.89
CA GLY A 58 -74.70 -61.86 -91.97
C GLY A 58 -73.54 -61.49 -91.01
N LYS A 59 -72.68 -60.59 -91.49
CA LYS A 59 -71.68 -59.85 -90.71
C LYS A 59 -72.27 -58.49 -90.34
N TYR A 60 -72.45 -58.21 -89.06
CA TYR A 60 -72.97 -56.92 -88.57
C TYR A 60 -71.93 -56.19 -87.72
N GLU A 61 -71.86 -54.88 -87.90
CA GLU A 61 -71.01 -54.00 -87.10
C GLU A 61 -71.84 -52.82 -86.59
N ALA A 62 -71.35 -52.22 -85.50
CA ALA A 62 -71.77 -50.93 -85.00
C ALA A 62 -70.90 -49.80 -85.60
N GLN A 63 -71.38 -48.56 -85.49
CA GLN A 63 -70.74 -47.37 -86.06
C GLN A 63 -69.33 -47.08 -85.51
N ASP A 64 -68.98 -47.62 -84.35
CA ASP A 64 -67.66 -47.59 -83.72
C ASP A 64 -66.71 -48.71 -84.19
N ALA A 65 -67.09 -49.44 -85.25
CA ALA A 65 -66.43 -50.63 -85.80
C ALA A 65 -66.41 -51.88 -84.89
N SER A 66 -67.11 -51.87 -83.75
CA SER A 66 -67.27 -53.07 -82.93
C SER A 66 -68.20 -54.09 -83.61
N ILE A 67 -67.89 -55.37 -83.39
CA ILE A 67 -68.64 -56.48 -83.97
C ILE A 67 -69.96 -56.69 -83.22
N ALA A 68 -71.05 -56.79 -83.98
CA ALA A 68 -72.40 -57.00 -83.49
C ALA A 68 -72.98 -58.34 -83.97
N TYR A 69 -73.94 -58.88 -83.21
CA TYR A 69 -74.64 -60.14 -83.50
C TYR A 69 -76.15 -59.91 -83.50
N CYS A 70 -76.85 -60.44 -84.50
CA CYS A 70 -78.30 -60.31 -84.62
C CYS A 70 -79.01 -61.45 -83.89
N MET A 71 -79.97 -61.15 -83.02
CA MET A 71 -80.81 -62.16 -82.35
C MET A 71 -81.82 -62.81 -83.31
N ASN A 72 -82.24 -62.10 -84.37
CA ASN A 72 -83.37 -62.48 -85.21
C ASN A 72 -82.95 -63.27 -86.47
N GLN A 73 -82.93 -64.60 -86.38
CA GLN A 73 -82.58 -65.49 -87.51
C GLN A 73 -83.51 -65.35 -88.74
N GLU A 74 -84.74 -64.85 -88.59
CA GLU A 74 -85.63 -64.51 -89.72
C GLU A 74 -85.12 -63.32 -90.55
N ARG A 75 -84.48 -62.36 -89.87
CA ARG A 75 -84.16 -61.01 -90.37
C ARG A 75 -82.69 -60.75 -90.10
N PRO A 76 -81.77 -61.39 -90.85
CA PRO A 76 -80.35 -61.39 -90.50
C PRO A 76 -79.80 -59.99 -90.27
N GLY A 77 -79.94 -59.09 -91.25
CA GLY A 77 -79.36 -57.74 -91.19
C GLY A 77 -80.38 -56.58 -91.21
N PRO A 78 -80.04 -55.41 -90.63
CA PRO A 78 -80.86 -54.20 -90.74
C PRO A 78 -80.97 -53.72 -92.19
N THR A 79 -79.89 -53.92 -92.96
CA THR A 79 -79.78 -53.57 -94.37
C THR A 79 -79.48 -54.81 -95.22
N LYS A 80 -79.45 -54.63 -96.54
CA LYS A 80 -78.64 -55.50 -97.41
C LYS A 80 -77.14 -55.29 -97.12
N PRO A 81 -76.26 -56.24 -97.49
CA PRO A 81 -74.81 -56.02 -97.58
C PRO A 81 -74.43 -54.66 -98.18
N GLY A 82 -73.47 -53.97 -97.57
CA GLY A 82 -73.00 -52.64 -98.00
C GLY A 82 -74.01 -51.50 -97.85
N GLY A 83 -75.10 -51.70 -97.10
CA GLY A 83 -76.13 -50.68 -96.88
C GLY A 83 -75.72 -49.52 -95.96
N PRO A 84 -76.56 -48.48 -95.86
CA PRO A 84 -76.34 -47.34 -94.97
C PRO A 84 -76.40 -47.75 -93.49
N TRP A 85 -75.83 -46.95 -92.59
CA TRP A 85 -76.10 -47.10 -91.15
C TRP A 85 -77.59 -46.84 -90.89
N LEU A 86 -78.22 -47.70 -90.08
CA LEU A 86 -79.58 -47.48 -89.57
C LEU A 86 -79.53 -47.47 -88.03
N ASN A 87 -80.14 -46.43 -87.46
CA ASN A 87 -80.23 -46.26 -86.02
C ASN A 87 -81.48 -46.96 -85.49
N PHE A 88 -81.48 -47.25 -84.19
CA PHE A 88 -82.61 -47.85 -83.51
C PHE A 88 -83.36 -46.80 -82.69
N ASP A 89 -84.70 -46.83 -82.75
CA ASP A 89 -85.57 -45.87 -82.07
C ASP A 89 -85.72 -46.16 -80.55
N GLN A 90 -84.88 -47.04 -80.00
CA GLN A 90 -84.87 -47.48 -78.60
C GLN A 90 -83.41 -47.68 -78.13
N GLY A 91 -83.13 -47.33 -76.86
CA GLY A 91 -81.80 -47.34 -76.26
C GLY A 91 -81.20 -48.72 -75.95
N TRP A 92 -80.06 -48.72 -75.27
CA TRP A 92 -79.27 -49.91 -74.94
C TRP A 92 -79.30 -50.28 -73.45
N VAL A 93 -79.16 -51.58 -73.20
CA VAL A 93 -78.99 -52.18 -71.85
C VAL A 93 -77.61 -52.83 -71.74
N TRP A 94 -77.03 -52.88 -70.54
CA TRP A 94 -75.89 -53.77 -70.26
C TRP A 94 -76.34 -55.23 -70.27
N LEU A 95 -75.42 -56.16 -70.55
CA LEU A 95 -75.66 -57.60 -70.47
C LEU A 95 -74.77 -58.21 -69.38
N ASP A 96 -75.40 -58.84 -68.39
CA ASP A 96 -74.78 -59.64 -67.31
C ASP A 96 -75.06 -61.15 -67.44
N ASP A 97 -75.75 -61.55 -68.51
CA ASP A 97 -76.38 -62.86 -68.74
C ASP A 97 -75.55 -63.84 -69.59
N GLU A 98 -76.16 -64.96 -69.98
CA GLU A 98 -75.56 -65.95 -70.87
C GLU A 98 -75.25 -65.39 -72.27
N PHE A 99 -76.00 -64.39 -72.77
CA PHE A 99 -75.66 -63.72 -74.02
C PHE A 99 -74.37 -62.91 -73.87
N ALA A 100 -74.20 -62.18 -72.76
CA ALA A 100 -72.94 -61.51 -72.40
C ALA A 100 -71.77 -62.50 -72.44
N ALA A 101 -71.94 -63.66 -71.82
CA ALA A 101 -70.93 -64.70 -71.76
C ALA A 101 -70.56 -65.23 -73.16
N ILE A 102 -71.55 -65.52 -74.02
CA ILE A 102 -71.31 -65.95 -75.41
C ILE A 102 -70.52 -64.89 -76.18
N VAL A 103 -70.94 -63.63 -76.20
CA VAL A 103 -70.29 -62.61 -77.04
C VAL A 103 -68.94 -62.14 -76.47
N CYS A 104 -68.76 -62.13 -75.15
CA CYS A 104 -67.48 -61.78 -74.51
C CYS A 104 -66.42 -62.89 -74.52
N ARG A 105 -66.78 -64.12 -74.92
CA ARG A 105 -65.87 -65.28 -74.95
C ARG A 105 -65.76 -65.95 -76.32
N GLY A 106 -66.74 -65.72 -77.20
CA GLY A 106 -66.61 -65.91 -78.64
C GLY A 106 -65.85 -64.75 -79.30
N TYR A 107 -66.07 -64.58 -80.60
CA TYR A 107 -65.44 -63.55 -81.42
C TYR A 107 -66.09 -62.17 -81.16
N PRO A 108 -65.35 -61.04 -81.06
CA PRO A 108 -63.92 -60.88 -81.35
C PRO A 108 -62.96 -61.32 -80.25
N THR A 109 -63.40 -61.49 -78.99
CA THR A 109 -62.50 -61.71 -77.84
C THR A 109 -61.64 -62.97 -78.02
N ALA A 110 -62.17 -64.01 -78.66
CA ALA A 110 -61.40 -65.18 -79.09
C ALA A 110 -61.84 -65.70 -80.47
N THR A 111 -60.88 -66.19 -81.25
CA THR A 111 -61.10 -67.03 -82.44
C THR A 111 -61.07 -68.53 -82.12
N SER A 112 -60.67 -68.89 -80.90
CA SER A 112 -60.53 -70.27 -80.43
C SER A 112 -61.28 -70.48 -79.12
N PHE A 113 -62.20 -71.43 -79.07
CA PHE A 113 -63.02 -71.75 -77.90
C PHE A 113 -63.54 -73.19 -77.98
N GLY A 114 -63.77 -73.84 -76.84
CA GLY A 114 -64.20 -75.25 -76.78
C GLY A 114 -63.19 -76.28 -77.30
N GLY A 115 -61.92 -75.89 -77.47
CA GLY A 115 -60.89 -76.70 -78.14
C GLY A 115 -60.89 -76.59 -79.66
N TYR A 116 -61.81 -75.80 -80.25
CA TYR A 116 -61.85 -75.52 -81.69
C TYR A 116 -61.02 -74.28 -82.01
N HIS A 117 -60.29 -74.31 -83.13
CA HIS A 117 -59.39 -73.24 -83.57
C HIS A 117 -59.88 -72.70 -84.92
N LEU A 118 -60.76 -71.70 -84.87
CA LEU A 118 -61.50 -71.22 -86.03
C LEU A 118 -60.84 -69.99 -86.67
N SER A 119 -61.04 -69.79 -87.97
CA SER A 119 -60.73 -68.50 -88.61
C SER A 119 -61.70 -67.42 -88.10
N PRO A 120 -61.38 -66.11 -88.19
CA PRO A 120 -62.26 -65.05 -87.69
C PRO A 120 -63.71 -65.14 -88.16
N ASP A 121 -63.95 -65.45 -89.44
CA ASP A 121 -65.31 -65.62 -89.97
C ASP A 121 -66.01 -66.90 -89.49
N ARG A 122 -65.26 -68.00 -89.30
CA ARG A 122 -65.80 -69.24 -88.70
C ARG A 122 -66.11 -69.06 -87.21
N ALA A 123 -65.27 -68.33 -86.48
CA ALA A 123 -65.49 -67.97 -85.07
C ALA A 123 -66.69 -67.03 -84.90
N ARG A 124 -66.84 -66.04 -85.81
CA ARG A 124 -68.02 -65.16 -85.87
C ARG A 124 -69.29 -65.94 -86.21
N ALA A 125 -69.23 -66.87 -87.16
CA ALA A 125 -70.34 -67.77 -87.48
C ALA A 125 -70.73 -68.65 -86.28
N ALA A 126 -69.76 -69.24 -85.58
CA ALA A 126 -70.01 -70.04 -84.38
C ALA A 126 -70.63 -69.21 -83.25
N THR A 127 -70.12 -67.99 -83.02
CA THR A 127 -70.68 -67.06 -82.02
C THR A 127 -72.11 -66.66 -82.38
N GLN A 128 -72.40 -66.37 -83.66
CA GLN A 128 -73.75 -66.05 -84.12
C GLN A 128 -74.72 -67.24 -84.05
N LEU A 129 -74.25 -68.46 -84.34
CA LEU A 129 -75.04 -69.67 -84.14
C LEU A 129 -75.33 -69.93 -82.65
N ALA A 130 -74.35 -69.71 -81.76
CA ALA A 130 -74.54 -69.83 -80.32
C ALA A 130 -75.61 -68.85 -79.79
N VAL A 131 -75.63 -67.61 -80.31
CA VAL A 131 -76.68 -66.62 -80.05
C VAL A 131 -78.06 -67.12 -80.51
N TRP A 132 -78.18 -67.72 -81.71
CA TRP A 132 -79.46 -68.29 -82.19
C TRP A 132 -79.86 -69.60 -81.49
N MET A 133 -78.90 -70.37 -80.96
CA MET A 133 -79.15 -71.52 -80.09
C MET A 133 -79.71 -71.07 -78.73
N LEU A 134 -79.13 -70.03 -78.15
CA LEU A 134 -79.61 -69.47 -76.88
C LEU A 134 -80.98 -68.78 -77.04
N ASN A 135 -81.20 -68.09 -78.16
CA ASN A 135 -82.50 -67.52 -78.54
C ASN A 135 -83.52 -68.56 -79.08
N GLY A 136 -83.17 -69.85 -79.10
CA GLY A 136 -84.08 -70.95 -79.40
C GLY A 136 -84.58 -71.07 -80.85
N THR A 137 -84.03 -70.30 -81.80
CA THR A 137 -84.41 -70.39 -83.23
C THR A 137 -83.60 -71.44 -84.00
N THR A 138 -82.44 -71.83 -83.47
CA THR A 138 -81.61 -72.96 -83.91
C THR A 138 -81.47 -73.95 -82.74
N HIS A 139 -81.48 -75.26 -83.01
CA HIS A 139 -81.21 -76.30 -82.02
C HIS A 139 -79.70 -76.57 -81.92
N VAL A 140 -79.27 -77.18 -80.81
CA VAL A 140 -77.84 -77.45 -80.52
C VAL A 140 -77.19 -78.49 -81.44
N ASP A 141 -77.96 -79.18 -82.27
CA ASP A 141 -77.47 -80.05 -83.35
C ASP A 141 -77.23 -79.30 -84.67
N GLY A 142 -77.56 -78.00 -84.73
CA GLY A 142 -77.48 -77.18 -85.94
C GLY A 142 -78.69 -77.33 -86.87
N THR A 143 -79.75 -78.04 -86.50
CA THR A 143 -81.06 -77.91 -87.16
C THR A 143 -81.72 -76.60 -86.75
N TYR A 144 -82.55 -76.00 -87.60
CA TYR A 144 -83.32 -74.79 -87.25
C TYR A 144 -84.76 -74.90 -87.72
N SER A 145 -85.66 -74.27 -86.97
CA SER A 145 -87.08 -74.19 -87.30
C SER A 145 -87.67 -72.94 -86.64
N TYR A 146 -88.06 -71.95 -87.44
CA TYR A 146 -88.65 -70.71 -86.94
C TYR A 146 -89.80 -70.23 -87.84
N THR A 147 -90.78 -69.58 -87.22
CA THR A 147 -91.91 -68.98 -87.95
C THR A 147 -91.54 -67.57 -88.39
N THR A 148 -91.63 -67.32 -89.70
CA THR A 148 -91.48 -65.96 -90.25
C THR A 148 -92.62 -65.05 -89.81
N ALA A 149 -92.41 -63.75 -89.82
CA ALA A 149 -93.44 -62.74 -89.53
C ALA A 149 -94.57 -62.70 -90.59
N GLN A 150 -94.46 -63.50 -91.65
CA GLN A 150 -95.52 -63.79 -92.63
C GLN A 150 -96.31 -65.07 -92.30
N GLY A 151 -96.11 -65.66 -91.12
CA GLY A 151 -96.78 -66.89 -90.66
C GLY A 151 -96.27 -68.19 -91.29
N LYS A 152 -95.25 -68.14 -92.16
CA LYS A 152 -94.66 -69.33 -92.78
C LYS A 152 -93.51 -69.89 -91.93
N THR A 153 -93.56 -71.16 -91.58
CA THR A 153 -92.40 -71.87 -91.02
C THR A 153 -91.28 -71.96 -92.04
N LYS A 154 -90.06 -71.61 -91.63
CA LYS A 154 -88.81 -71.99 -92.29
C LYS A 154 -88.10 -73.00 -91.41
N SER A 155 -87.66 -74.10 -92.00
CA SER A 155 -86.77 -75.07 -91.34
C SER A 155 -85.64 -75.49 -92.27
N GLY A 156 -84.55 -75.98 -91.68
CA GLY A 156 -83.33 -76.38 -92.38
C GLY A 156 -82.27 -76.88 -91.41
N HIS A 157 -81.04 -77.07 -91.90
CA HIS A 157 -79.94 -77.61 -91.11
C HIS A 157 -78.60 -77.06 -91.60
N PHE A 158 -77.76 -76.58 -90.69
CA PHE A 158 -76.43 -76.02 -90.95
C PHE A 158 -75.37 -77.13 -91.11
N THR A 159 -75.45 -77.92 -92.19
CA THR A 159 -74.58 -79.09 -92.43
C THR A 159 -73.23 -78.79 -93.10
N ALA A 160 -73.02 -77.56 -93.58
CA ALA A 160 -71.82 -77.19 -94.34
C ALA A 160 -70.53 -77.10 -93.52
N ASP A 161 -70.59 -77.00 -92.19
CA ASP A 161 -69.41 -76.94 -91.30
C ASP A 161 -69.73 -77.45 -89.88
N ASN A 162 -69.53 -78.74 -89.65
CA ASN A 162 -69.83 -79.38 -88.37
C ASN A 162 -68.96 -78.87 -87.21
N GLU A 163 -67.76 -78.35 -87.47
CA GLU A 163 -66.86 -77.82 -86.43
C GLU A 163 -67.39 -76.49 -85.90
N VAL A 164 -67.87 -75.62 -86.80
CA VAL A 164 -68.49 -74.33 -86.43
C VAL A 164 -69.79 -74.55 -85.64
N VAL A 165 -70.59 -75.58 -85.97
CA VAL A 165 -71.78 -75.97 -85.18
C VAL A 165 -71.38 -76.52 -83.81
N ALA A 166 -70.34 -77.35 -83.72
CA ALA A 166 -69.86 -77.89 -82.45
C ALA A 166 -69.28 -76.80 -81.52
N ALA A 167 -68.54 -75.84 -82.08
CA ALA A 167 -68.01 -74.69 -81.35
C ALA A 167 -69.12 -73.73 -80.90
N ALA A 168 -70.15 -73.52 -81.73
CA ALA A 168 -71.35 -72.77 -81.36
C ALA A 168 -72.09 -73.43 -80.19
N ARG A 169 -72.28 -74.74 -80.26
CA ARG A 169 -72.85 -75.53 -79.18
C ARG A 169 -72.02 -75.41 -77.90
N TRP A 170 -70.70 -75.49 -77.98
CA TRP A 170 -69.85 -75.34 -76.79
C TRP A 170 -70.02 -73.98 -76.11
N LEU A 171 -70.09 -72.88 -76.87
CA LEU A 171 -70.37 -71.54 -76.33
C LEU A 171 -71.75 -71.49 -75.65
N HIS A 172 -72.80 -72.02 -76.30
CA HIS A 172 -74.15 -72.09 -75.76
C HIS A 172 -74.22 -72.92 -74.47
N ASP A 173 -73.73 -74.16 -74.50
CA ASP A 173 -73.81 -75.11 -73.39
C ASP A 173 -72.97 -74.60 -72.19
N SER A 174 -71.80 -74.00 -72.44
CA SER A 174 -70.92 -73.44 -71.39
C SER A 174 -71.42 -72.12 -70.80
N ALA A 175 -72.21 -71.34 -71.55
CA ALA A 175 -72.86 -70.15 -71.01
C ALA A 175 -74.04 -70.53 -70.11
N LYS A 176 -74.90 -71.46 -70.55
CA LYS A 176 -76.02 -71.98 -69.75
C LYS A 176 -75.61 -72.72 -68.48
N SER A 177 -74.44 -73.34 -68.45
CA SER A 177 -73.89 -73.93 -67.22
C SER A 177 -73.23 -72.89 -66.29
N GLY A 178 -73.11 -71.63 -66.72
CA GLY A 178 -72.32 -70.60 -66.04
C GLY A 178 -70.81 -70.89 -66.00
N SER A 179 -70.32 -71.87 -66.78
CA SER A 179 -68.90 -72.24 -66.86
C SER A 179 -68.06 -71.20 -67.60
N ILE A 180 -68.68 -70.40 -68.48
CA ILE A 180 -68.12 -69.13 -68.94
C ILE A 180 -68.99 -67.96 -68.46
N LYS A 181 -68.34 -66.85 -68.10
CA LYS A 181 -68.98 -65.60 -67.66
C LYS A 181 -68.30 -64.37 -68.28
N ALA A 182 -69.07 -63.31 -68.46
CA ALA A 182 -68.57 -61.98 -68.81
C ALA A 182 -68.38 -61.11 -67.56
N ALA A 183 -67.71 -59.97 -67.72
CA ALA A 183 -67.86 -58.84 -66.81
C ALA A 183 -69.00 -57.96 -67.35
N PRO A 184 -69.99 -57.51 -66.54
CA PRO A 184 -71.19 -56.82 -67.05
C PRO A 184 -70.88 -55.57 -67.90
N HIS A 185 -69.79 -54.86 -67.59
CA HIS A 185 -69.34 -53.68 -68.33
C HIS A 185 -68.74 -53.98 -69.72
N ARG A 186 -68.78 -55.23 -70.23
CA ARG A 186 -68.18 -55.61 -71.51
C ARG A 186 -69.15 -55.92 -72.65
N ALA A 187 -70.46 -56.07 -72.41
CA ALA A 187 -71.44 -56.37 -73.47
C ALA A 187 -72.75 -55.59 -73.32
N ARG A 188 -73.37 -55.25 -74.45
CA ARG A 188 -74.62 -54.45 -74.51
C ARG A 188 -75.61 -55.06 -75.50
N ARG A 189 -76.89 -54.71 -75.35
CA ARG A 189 -77.98 -55.08 -76.28
C ARG A 189 -78.81 -53.86 -76.68
N TYR A 190 -79.14 -53.80 -77.97
CA TYR A 190 -80.04 -52.83 -78.58
C TYR A 190 -81.23 -53.55 -79.20
N LEU A 191 -82.46 -53.20 -78.80
CA LEU A 191 -83.70 -53.82 -79.26
C LEU A 191 -84.70 -52.73 -79.64
N GLY A 192 -85.08 -52.63 -80.93
CA GLY A 192 -85.91 -51.51 -81.36
C GLY A 192 -86.57 -51.65 -82.74
N ALA A 193 -87.33 -50.61 -83.09
CA ALA A 193 -87.69 -50.35 -84.48
C ALA A 193 -86.47 -49.80 -85.23
N VAL A 194 -86.36 -50.14 -86.52
CA VAL A 194 -85.29 -49.67 -87.40
C VAL A 194 -85.75 -48.39 -88.07
N SER A 195 -85.03 -47.29 -87.82
CA SER A 195 -85.42 -45.94 -88.22
C SER A 195 -85.84 -45.86 -89.70
N GLY A 196 -87.06 -45.34 -89.95
CA GLY A 196 -87.60 -45.15 -91.30
C GLY A 196 -88.35 -46.35 -91.90
N GLY A 197 -88.61 -47.43 -91.15
CA GLY A 197 -89.39 -48.57 -91.65
C GLY A 197 -90.19 -49.34 -90.59
N SER A 198 -91.16 -50.14 -91.02
CA SER A 198 -92.02 -50.96 -90.16
C SER A 198 -91.34 -52.25 -89.62
N LYS A 199 -90.00 -52.28 -89.57
CA LYS A 199 -89.21 -53.43 -89.14
C LYS A 199 -88.72 -53.23 -87.71
N ARG A 200 -88.71 -54.30 -86.92
CA ARG A 200 -87.98 -54.42 -85.65
C ARG A 200 -86.85 -55.43 -85.79
N GLN A 201 -85.77 -55.19 -85.05
CA GLN A 201 -84.59 -56.06 -84.92
C GLN A 201 -83.96 -55.88 -83.52
N ASP A 202 -82.99 -56.73 -83.19
CA ASP A 202 -82.43 -56.94 -81.86
C ASP A 202 -80.98 -57.40 -82.02
N MET A 203 -80.04 -56.68 -81.41
CA MET A 203 -78.60 -56.73 -81.68
C MET A 203 -77.80 -56.78 -80.37
N LEU A 204 -76.81 -57.66 -80.31
CA LEU A 204 -75.83 -57.78 -79.22
C LEU A 204 -74.49 -57.16 -79.64
N TYR A 205 -73.72 -56.64 -78.69
CA TYR A 205 -72.53 -55.80 -78.89
C TYR A 205 -71.47 -56.08 -77.80
N VAL A 206 -70.17 -55.87 -78.10
CA VAL A 206 -69.04 -56.13 -77.18
C VAL A 206 -68.02 -54.98 -77.17
N LEU A 207 -67.54 -54.59 -75.99
CA LEU A 207 -66.50 -53.56 -75.80
C LEU A 207 -65.05 -54.12 -75.81
N PRO A 208 -64.07 -53.31 -76.28
CA PRO A 208 -62.64 -53.62 -76.20
C PRO A 208 -62.13 -53.61 -74.74
N ALA A 209 -61.01 -54.28 -74.49
CA ALA A 209 -60.38 -54.37 -73.18
C ALA A 209 -58.86 -54.62 -73.29
N VAL A 210 -58.13 -54.31 -72.22
CA VAL A 210 -56.67 -54.41 -72.08
C VAL A 210 -56.27 -55.13 -70.79
N SER A 211 -55.02 -55.60 -70.68
CA SER A 211 -54.50 -56.23 -69.44
C SER A 211 -53.59 -55.28 -68.67
N VAL A 212 -53.79 -55.16 -67.36
CA VAL A 212 -52.91 -54.43 -66.43
C VAL A 212 -52.22 -55.40 -65.51
N SER A 213 -50.92 -55.18 -65.29
CA SER A 213 -50.10 -55.94 -64.34
C SER A 213 -49.82 -55.15 -63.07
N PHE A 214 -49.78 -55.84 -61.93
CA PHE A 214 -49.51 -55.26 -60.62
C PHE A 214 -48.34 -55.99 -59.96
N GLN A 215 -47.48 -55.26 -59.23
CA GLN A 215 -46.33 -55.81 -58.50
C GLN A 215 -46.20 -55.11 -57.13
N LYS A 216 -46.34 -55.86 -56.04
CA LYS A 216 -45.93 -55.43 -54.69
C LYS A 216 -44.41 -55.60 -54.53
N GLN A 217 -43.79 -54.71 -53.77
CA GLN A 217 -42.39 -54.76 -53.35
C GLN A 217 -42.23 -54.16 -51.94
N SER A 218 -41.16 -54.50 -51.22
CA SER A 218 -40.90 -53.98 -49.87
C SER A 218 -40.19 -52.64 -49.92
N ALA A 219 -40.64 -51.66 -49.14
CA ALA A 219 -40.00 -50.35 -49.00
C ALA A 219 -38.68 -50.42 -48.21
N ASN A 220 -38.46 -51.47 -47.39
CA ASN A 220 -37.19 -51.70 -46.70
C ASN A 220 -36.77 -53.18 -46.82
N THR A 221 -35.97 -53.48 -47.85
CA THR A 221 -35.48 -54.83 -48.11
C THR A 221 -34.41 -55.31 -47.12
N VAL A 222 -33.80 -54.42 -46.32
CA VAL A 222 -32.76 -54.79 -45.33
C VAL A 222 -33.34 -55.69 -44.23
N ILE A 223 -34.63 -55.54 -43.92
CA ILE A 223 -35.32 -56.33 -42.87
C ILE A 223 -36.23 -57.43 -43.42
N THR A 224 -36.67 -57.33 -44.69
CA THR A 224 -37.55 -58.34 -45.31
C THR A 224 -36.84 -59.36 -46.20
N SER A 225 -35.61 -59.08 -46.66
CA SER A 225 -34.92 -59.98 -47.60
C SER A 225 -34.55 -61.31 -46.93
N GLY A 226 -35.02 -62.41 -47.53
CA GLY A 226 -34.83 -63.77 -47.00
C GLY A 226 -35.65 -64.11 -45.75
N ASN A 227 -36.48 -63.18 -45.24
CA ASN A 227 -37.27 -63.39 -44.02
C ASN A 227 -38.71 -63.80 -44.35
N ASN A 228 -39.02 -65.07 -44.12
CA ASN A 228 -40.31 -65.70 -44.43
C ASN A 228 -41.50 -65.16 -43.61
N THR A 229 -41.27 -64.26 -42.64
CA THR A 229 -42.34 -63.56 -41.90
C THR A 229 -43.03 -62.50 -42.78
N TYR A 230 -42.34 -62.02 -43.81
CA TYR A 230 -42.83 -61.02 -44.76
C TYR A 230 -43.25 -61.70 -46.08
N GLN A 231 -44.54 -61.75 -46.40
CA GLN A 231 -45.07 -62.46 -47.57
C GLN A 231 -46.15 -61.66 -48.32
N PHE A 232 -45.93 -61.36 -49.60
CA PHE A 232 -46.93 -60.69 -50.45
C PHE A 232 -48.15 -61.55 -50.79
N THR A 233 -48.04 -62.87 -50.62
CA THR A 233 -49.04 -63.88 -51.00
C THR A 233 -50.42 -63.58 -50.41
N GLY A 234 -51.43 -63.48 -51.26
CA GLY A 234 -52.82 -63.41 -50.83
C GLY A 234 -53.23 -62.10 -50.16
N ALA A 235 -52.45 -61.02 -50.32
CA ALA A 235 -52.94 -59.66 -50.18
C ALA A 235 -53.98 -59.37 -51.27
N THR A 236 -55.02 -58.59 -50.95
CA THR A 236 -56.14 -58.31 -51.87
C THR A 236 -56.41 -56.83 -52.01
N PHE A 237 -56.70 -56.41 -53.25
CA PHE A 237 -57.13 -55.05 -53.57
C PHE A 237 -58.39 -55.08 -54.41
N ASP A 238 -59.36 -54.23 -54.06
CA ASP A 238 -60.49 -53.94 -54.93
C ASP A 238 -60.12 -52.83 -55.93
N ILE A 239 -60.49 -53.04 -57.19
CA ILE A 239 -60.30 -52.09 -58.29
C ILE A 239 -61.60 -51.32 -58.51
N PHE A 240 -61.51 -50.00 -58.44
CA PHE A 240 -62.62 -49.08 -58.69
C PHE A 240 -62.33 -48.22 -59.92
N GLU A 241 -63.33 -48.00 -60.77
CA GLU A 241 -63.26 -46.99 -61.84
C GLU A 241 -63.42 -45.59 -61.22
N SER A 242 -62.47 -44.70 -61.50
CA SER A 242 -62.40 -43.38 -60.86
C SER A 242 -63.52 -42.43 -61.26
N ALA A 243 -64.18 -42.65 -62.41
CA ALA A 243 -65.24 -41.79 -62.92
C ALA A 243 -66.62 -42.11 -62.31
N SER A 244 -66.97 -43.40 -62.20
CA SER A 244 -68.25 -43.85 -61.64
C SER A 244 -68.18 -44.20 -60.15
N GLY A 245 -66.99 -44.47 -59.62
CA GLY A 245 -66.80 -45.08 -58.30
C GLY A 245 -67.23 -46.56 -58.24
N ALA A 246 -67.56 -47.19 -59.36
CA ALA A 246 -67.97 -48.58 -59.42
C ALA A 246 -66.78 -49.53 -59.22
N ARG A 247 -66.95 -50.56 -58.37
CA ARG A 247 -66.00 -51.67 -58.25
C ARG A 247 -66.07 -52.54 -59.50
N VAL A 248 -65.00 -52.51 -60.30
CA VAL A 248 -64.91 -53.23 -61.58
C VAL A 248 -64.26 -54.62 -61.45
N GLY A 249 -63.57 -54.88 -60.34
CA GLY A 249 -62.96 -56.17 -60.05
C GLY A 249 -62.19 -56.20 -58.72
N THR A 250 -61.51 -57.32 -58.48
CA THR A 250 -60.61 -57.54 -57.35
C THR A 250 -59.36 -58.25 -57.88
N ILE A 251 -58.20 -57.88 -57.37
CA ILE A 251 -56.94 -58.61 -57.57
C ILE A 251 -56.49 -59.23 -56.25
N GLN A 252 -55.95 -60.44 -56.35
CA GLN A 252 -55.27 -61.12 -55.27
C GLN A 252 -53.84 -61.41 -55.74
N MET A 253 -52.86 -61.11 -54.89
CA MET A 253 -51.44 -61.23 -55.22
C MET A 253 -50.97 -62.68 -55.09
N ASP A 254 -50.16 -63.14 -56.04
CA ASP A 254 -49.47 -64.43 -55.98
C ASP A 254 -48.28 -64.40 -55.00
N SER A 255 -47.54 -65.52 -54.91
CA SER A 255 -46.34 -65.62 -54.06
C SER A 255 -45.18 -64.73 -54.49
N ASN A 256 -45.19 -64.19 -55.71
CA ASN A 256 -44.21 -63.26 -56.25
C ASN A 256 -44.65 -61.80 -56.08
N GLY A 257 -45.78 -61.56 -55.40
CA GLY A 257 -46.40 -60.24 -55.25
C GLY A 257 -47.05 -59.71 -56.53
N GLN A 258 -47.38 -60.59 -57.49
CA GLN A 258 -47.92 -60.22 -58.80
C GLN A 258 -49.42 -60.51 -58.93
N ALA A 259 -50.10 -59.68 -59.71
CA ALA A 259 -51.47 -59.92 -60.16
C ALA A 259 -51.72 -59.29 -61.54
N GLN A 260 -52.82 -59.68 -62.19
CA GLN A 260 -53.31 -59.04 -63.42
C GLN A 260 -54.82 -58.79 -63.39
N ALA A 261 -55.28 -57.77 -64.11
CA ALA A 261 -56.69 -57.49 -64.32
C ALA A 261 -56.98 -57.09 -65.77
N THR A 262 -58.11 -57.54 -66.32
CA THR A 262 -58.64 -57.07 -67.61
C THR A 262 -59.56 -55.87 -67.39
N LEU A 263 -59.23 -54.73 -67.99
CA LEU A 263 -59.89 -53.43 -67.77
C LEU A 263 -60.18 -52.74 -69.12
N LEU A 264 -60.91 -51.62 -69.11
CA LEU A 264 -61.11 -50.80 -70.32
C LEU A 264 -59.83 -50.01 -70.65
N PRO A 265 -59.50 -49.77 -71.93
CA PRO A 265 -58.39 -48.89 -72.32
C PRO A 265 -58.69 -47.42 -71.97
N ASN A 266 -57.64 -46.60 -71.86
CA ASN A 266 -57.71 -45.14 -71.68
C ASN A 266 -58.60 -44.66 -70.52
N THR A 267 -58.71 -45.47 -69.46
CA THR A 267 -59.65 -45.28 -68.34
C THR A 267 -58.88 -45.16 -67.02
N ALA A 268 -59.38 -44.32 -66.10
CA ALA A 268 -58.78 -44.07 -64.80
C ALA A 268 -59.38 -44.98 -63.72
N TYR A 269 -58.52 -45.52 -62.86
CA TYR A 269 -58.86 -46.48 -61.81
C TYR A 269 -58.12 -46.14 -60.49
N TYR A 270 -58.57 -46.72 -59.39
CA TYR A 270 -57.77 -46.81 -58.16
C TYR A 270 -57.94 -48.14 -57.46
N LEU A 271 -56.90 -48.53 -56.71
CA LEU A 271 -56.91 -49.66 -55.80
C LEU A 271 -57.25 -49.20 -54.38
N VAL A 272 -57.93 -50.07 -53.63
CA VAL A 272 -58.03 -50.00 -52.16
C VAL A 272 -57.59 -51.35 -51.62
N GLU A 273 -56.63 -51.38 -50.68
CA GLU A 273 -56.26 -52.64 -50.03
C GLU A 273 -57.40 -53.10 -49.10
N THR A 274 -57.83 -54.35 -49.27
CA THR A 274 -58.85 -54.99 -48.44
C THR A 274 -58.29 -56.05 -47.51
N LYS A 275 -57.03 -56.46 -47.73
CA LYS A 275 -56.24 -57.30 -46.83
C LYS A 275 -54.75 -57.08 -47.08
N ALA A 276 -54.04 -56.68 -46.02
CA ALA A 276 -52.59 -56.53 -46.03
C ALA A 276 -51.85 -57.87 -46.25
N PRO A 277 -50.65 -57.85 -46.85
CA PRO A 277 -49.74 -59.00 -46.88
C PRO A 277 -49.18 -59.30 -45.48
N ALA A 278 -48.79 -60.56 -45.24
CA ALA A 278 -48.25 -60.95 -43.93
C ALA A 278 -46.93 -60.22 -43.65
N GLY A 279 -46.82 -59.63 -42.45
CA GLY A 279 -45.63 -58.93 -41.98
C GLY A 279 -45.53 -57.46 -42.39
N TYR A 280 -46.48 -56.89 -43.12
CA TYR A 280 -46.46 -55.47 -43.51
C TYR A 280 -47.58 -54.68 -42.82
N ALA A 281 -47.35 -53.39 -42.62
CA ALA A 281 -48.34 -52.48 -42.04
C ALA A 281 -49.54 -52.30 -43.00
N PRO A 282 -50.80 -52.37 -42.51
CA PRO A 282 -51.98 -52.23 -43.37
C PRO A 282 -52.06 -50.88 -44.07
N ARG A 283 -52.41 -50.87 -45.37
CA ARG A 283 -52.62 -49.63 -46.12
C ARG A 283 -54.00 -49.03 -45.86
N HIS A 284 -54.04 -47.70 -45.84
CA HIS A 284 -55.29 -46.90 -45.75
C HIS A 284 -55.43 -45.87 -46.88
N ASP A 285 -54.43 -45.77 -47.76
CA ASP A 285 -54.41 -44.89 -48.93
C ASP A 285 -55.04 -45.54 -50.17
N ARG A 286 -55.27 -44.74 -51.22
CA ARG A 286 -55.79 -45.20 -52.52
C ARG A 286 -54.70 -45.11 -53.57
N ILE A 287 -54.40 -46.23 -54.23
CA ILE A 287 -53.36 -46.28 -55.26
C ILE A 287 -54.00 -46.03 -56.63
N ALA A 288 -53.93 -44.79 -57.12
CA ALA A 288 -54.50 -44.39 -58.40
C ALA A 288 -53.63 -44.81 -59.59
N PHE A 289 -54.25 -45.22 -60.70
CA PHE A 289 -53.58 -45.55 -61.96
C PHE A 289 -54.49 -45.30 -63.18
N THR A 290 -53.91 -45.35 -64.38
CA THR A 290 -54.65 -45.24 -65.65
C THR A 290 -54.23 -46.35 -66.60
N THR A 291 -55.14 -46.76 -67.49
CA THR A 291 -54.83 -47.69 -68.60
C THR A 291 -54.48 -46.91 -69.86
N GLY A 292 -53.56 -47.43 -70.67
CA GLY A 292 -53.36 -47.00 -72.06
C GLY A 292 -54.14 -47.86 -73.06
N ASN A 293 -53.87 -47.67 -74.36
CA ASN A 293 -54.42 -48.50 -75.44
C ASN A 293 -54.06 -49.99 -75.33
N ASP A 294 -52.91 -50.30 -74.73
CA ASP A 294 -52.35 -51.66 -74.61
C ASP A 294 -52.35 -52.18 -73.15
N GLY A 295 -52.83 -51.39 -72.18
CA GLY A 295 -52.85 -51.76 -70.76
C GLY A 295 -51.88 -50.94 -69.89
N GLY A 296 -51.14 -51.59 -69.00
CA GLY A 296 -50.17 -50.93 -68.10
C GLY A 296 -49.50 -51.82 -67.04
N ARG A 297 -48.62 -51.23 -66.25
CA ARG A 297 -48.00 -51.84 -65.05
C ARG A 297 -48.06 -50.87 -63.87
N VAL A 298 -48.44 -51.38 -62.69
CA VAL A 298 -48.52 -50.64 -61.42
C VAL A 298 -47.56 -51.28 -60.42
N ALA A 299 -46.73 -50.47 -59.77
CA ALA A 299 -45.90 -50.86 -58.62
C ALA A 299 -46.58 -50.44 -57.31
N ILE A 300 -46.38 -51.21 -56.24
CA ILE A 300 -47.01 -51.01 -54.95
C ILE A 300 -45.94 -51.20 -53.85
N ASP A 301 -45.56 -50.11 -53.19
CA ASP A 301 -44.50 -50.09 -52.17
C ASP A 301 -45.07 -50.34 -50.77
N GLU A 302 -44.74 -51.49 -50.18
CA GLU A 302 -45.24 -51.95 -48.89
C GLU A 302 -44.33 -51.56 -47.74
N GLN A 303 -44.89 -50.99 -46.67
CA GLN A 303 -44.15 -50.67 -45.46
C GLN A 303 -44.07 -51.91 -44.57
N PRO A 304 -42.89 -52.53 -44.37
CA PRO A 304 -42.76 -53.69 -43.50
C PRO A 304 -43.05 -53.32 -42.04
N GLY A 305 -43.73 -54.21 -41.34
CA GLY A 305 -43.89 -54.12 -39.90
C GLY A 305 -42.56 -54.39 -39.18
N THR A 306 -42.36 -53.76 -38.03
CA THR A 306 -41.10 -53.82 -37.29
C THR A 306 -41.30 -54.05 -35.79
N ILE A 307 -40.21 -54.31 -35.08
CA ILE A 307 -40.16 -54.39 -33.63
C ILE A 307 -39.29 -53.25 -33.10
N THR A 308 -39.75 -52.58 -32.05
CA THR A 308 -38.94 -51.65 -31.24
C THR A 308 -38.54 -52.36 -29.96
N LEU A 309 -37.25 -52.67 -29.84
CA LEU A 309 -36.66 -53.23 -28.64
C LEU A 309 -36.18 -52.11 -27.71
N ARG A 310 -36.56 -52.20 -26.44
CA ARG A 310 -36.07 -51.36 -25.33
C ARG A 310 -35.32 -52.25 -24.35
N ILE A 311 -34.12 -51.84 -23.94
CA ILE A 311 -33.34 -52.53 -22.89
C ILE A 311 -33.22 -51.59 -21.69
N ALA A 312 -33.47 -52.13 -20.50
CA ALA A 312 -33.23 -51.48 -19.22
C ALA A 312 -32.20 -52.30 -18.42
N LYS A 313 -30.99 -51.75 -18.30
CA LYS A 313 -29.91 -52.28 -17.47
C LYS A 313 -30.22 -52.03 -16.00
N LEU A 314 -29.89 -53.00 -15.16
CA LEU A 314 -30.05 -52.96 -13.70
C LEU A 314 -28.78 -53.46 -12.99
N ASP A 315 -28.67 -53.10 -11.72
CA ASP A 315 -27.74 -53.67 -10.73
C ASP A 315 -28.42 -54.80 -9.94
N ALA A 316 -27.70 -55.88 -9.63
CA ALA A 316 -28.25 -57.06 -8.95
C ALA A 316 -28.50 -56.91 -7.44
N ALA A 317 -27.92 -55.91 -6.78
CA ALA A 317 -28.10 -55.64 -5.35
C ALA A 317 -29.20 -54.62 -5.07
N THR A 318 -29.29 -53.56 -5.88
CA THR A 318 -30.33 -52.52 -5.79
C THR A 318 -31.61 -52.90 -6.54
N ASN A 319 -31.53 -53.80 -7.53
CA ASN A 319 -32.58 -54.09 -8.52
C ASN A 319 -33.05 -52.83 -9.30
N ALA A 320 -32.16 -51.82 -9.38
CA ALA A 320 -32.43 -50.48 -9.89
C ALA A 320 -31.13 -49.88 -10.50
N GLY A 321 -30.77 -48.65 -10.11
CA GLY A 321 -29.55 -47.95 -10.56
C GLY A 321 -28.25 -48.54 -10.02
N PRO A 322 -27.08 -48.03 -10.46
CA PRO A 322 -25.77 -48.60 -10.14
C PRO A 322 -25.39 -48.51 -8.66
N GLN A 323 -24.35 -49.24 -8.29
CA GLN A 323 -23.58 -48.95 -7.07
C GLN A 323 -22.99 -47.55 -7.10
N VAL A 324 -22.73 -47.00 -5.92
CA VAL A 324 -21.93 -45.80 -5.73
C VAL A 324 -20.55 -46.00 -6.38
N GLY A 325 -20.17 -45.13 -7.31
CA GLY A 325 -18.90 -45.22 -8.03
C GLY A 325 -18.88 -46.19 -9.23
N ALA A 326 -19.96 -46.94 -9.48
CA ALA A 326 -20.13 -47.77 -10.69
C ALA A 326 -21.06 -47.09 -11.72
N SER A 327 -21.25 -47.71 -12.89
CA SER A 327 -22.15 -47.19 -13.93
C SER A 327 -23.00 -48.28 -14.60
N LEU A 328 -24.19 -47.92 -15.08
CA LEU A 328 -24.98 -48.75 -16.00
C LEU A 328 -24.87 -48.30 -17.47
N ALA A 329 -24.10 -47.24 -17.74
CA ALA A 329 -23.90 -46.67 -19.07
C ALA A 329 -22.80 -47.40 -19.85
N GLY A 330 -22.92 -47.40 -21.18
CA GLY A 330 -21.92 -48.00 -22.06
C GLY A 330 -21.85 -49.53 -22.02
N ALA A 331 -22.84 -50.21 -21.42
CA ALA A 331 -23.05 -51.64 -21.62
C ALA A 331 -23.38 -51.88 -23.10
N GLU A 332 -22.77 -52.89 -23.72
CA GLU A 332 -22.98 -53.20 -25.13
C GLU A 332 -23.85 -54.44 -25.27
N PHE A 333 -24.94 -54.31 -26.02
CA PHE A 333 -25.82 -55.41 -26.38
C PHE A 333 -25.72 -55.67 -27.88
N VAL A 334 -25.70 -56.94 -28.26
CA VAL A 334 -25.75 -57.37 -29.67
C VAL A 334 -27.08 -58.06 -29.92
N CYS A 335 -27.84 -57.54 -30.89
CA CYS A 335 -29.11 -58.08 -31.37
C CYS A 335 -28.90 -58.76 -32.72
N VAL A 336 -29.18 -60.06 -32.80
CA VAL A 336 -29.04 -60.87 -34.02
C VAL A 336 -30.41 -61.41 -34.42
N SER A 337 -30.82 -61.24 -35.68
CA SER A 337 -32.03 -61.88 -36.20
C SER A 337 -31.71 -63.26 -36.76
N GLN A 338 -32.35 -64.30 -36.25
CA GLN A 338 -32.29 -65.63 -36.89
C GLN A 338 -33.26 -65.74 -38.07
N SER A 339 -34.30 -64.90 -38.14
CA SER A 339 -35.25 -64.86 -39.27
C SER A 339 -34.79 -63.98 -40.44
N THR A 340 -33.83 -63.08 -40.25
CA THR A 340 -33.29 -62.20 -41.32
C THR A 340 -31.80 -62.44 -41.52
N PRO A 341 -31.39 -63.24 -42.52
CA PRO A 341 -30.00 -63.65 -42.69
C PRO A 341 -29.03 -62.47 -42.80
N GLY A 342 -28.07 -62.39 -41.88
CA GLY A 342 -27.04 -61.35 -41.85
C GLY A 342 -27.46 -60.03 -41.19
N TRP A 343 -28.69 -59.93 -40.66
CA TRP A 343 -29.08 -58.78 -39.85
C TRP A 343 -28.55 -58.92 -38.42
N THR A 344 -27.69 -57.99 -38.03
CA THR A 344 -27.15 -57.82 -36.67
C THR A 344 -27.03 -56.33 -36.37
N GLN A 345 -27.34 -55.91 -35.14
CA GLN A 345 -27.18 -54.54 -34.65
C GLN A 345 -26.56 -54.54 -33.25
N THR A 346 -25.74 -53.53 -32.96
CA THR A 346 -25.18 -53.30 -31.61
C THR A 346 -25.78 -52.02 -31.04
N LEU A 347 -26.32 -52.08 -29.82
CA LEU A 347 -26.83 -50.92 -29.09
C LEU A 347 -26.09 -50.75 -27.76
N ARG A 348 -25.91 -49.51 -27.33
CA ARG A 348 -25.26 -49.15 -26.06
C ARG A 348 -26.25 -48.51 -25.09
N THR A 349 -26.05 -48.72 -23.80
CA THR A 349 -26.85 -48.05 -22.76
C THR A 349 -26.42 -46.60 -22.54
N ASP A 350 -27.40 -45.73 -22.32
CA ASP A 350 -27.25 -44.35 -21.88
C ASP A 350 -26.96 -44.24 -20.36
N GLU A 351 -26.83 -43.00 -19.88
CA GLU A 351 -26.57 -42.68 -18.46
C GLU A 351 -27.67 -43.19 -17.50
N SER A 352 -28.88 -43.44 -17.98
CA SER A 352 -29.98 -44.04 -17.22
C SER A 352 -30.01 -45.57 -17.26
N GLY A 353 -29.00 -46.19 -17.89
CA GLY A 353 -28.91 -47.63 -18.13
C GLY A 353 -29.83 -48.11 -19.26
N ARG A 354 -30.33 -47.23 -20.13
CA ARG A 354 -31.33 -47.59 -21.15
C ARG A 354 -30.76 -47.62 -22.55
N ALA A 355 -31.26 -48.52 -23.38
CA ALA A 355 -31.00 -48.54 -24.81
C ALA A 355 -32.31 -48.76 -25.57
N THR A 356 -32.41 -48.28 -26.81
CA THR A 356 -33.56 -48.55 -27.69
C THR A 356 -33.08 -48.76 -29.12
N LEU A 357 -33.67 -49.74 -29.79
CA LEU A 357 -33.38 -50.11 -31.17
C LEU A 357 -34.72 -50.30 -31.90
N THR A 358 -34.98 -49.45 -32.88
CA THR A 358 -36.12 -49.56 -33.79
C THR A 358 -35.77 -50.48 -34.95
N ASP A 359 -36.77 -50.77 -35.80
CA ASP A 359 -36.58 -51.43 -37.09
C ASP A 359 -35.93 -52.83 -36.99
N VAL A 360 -36.12 -53.49 -35.85
CA VAL A 360 -35.77 -54.90 -35.66
C VAL A 360 -36.75 -55.74 -36.50
N PRO A 361 -36.27 -56.68 -37.34
CA PRO A 361 -37.14 -57.50 -38.17
C PRO A 361 -38.10 -58.38 -37.38
N LEU A 362 -39.29 -58.62 -37.94
CA LEU A 362 -40.22 -59.64 -37.46
C LEU A 362 -39.62 -61.06 -37.58
N GLY A 363 -40.15 -62.00 -36.81
CA GLY A 363 -39.63 -63.36 -36.64
C GLY A 363 -38.82 -63.52 -35.35
N THR A 364 -37.85 -64.43 -35.35
CA THR A 364 -36.99 -64.73 -34.19
C THR A 364 -35.74 -63.86 -34.22
N PHE A 365 -35.42 -63.27 -33.06
CA PHE A 365 -34.17 -62.58 -32.78
C PHE A 365 -33.66 -62.92 -31.37
N THR A 366 -32.37 -62.70 -31.11
CA THR A 366 -31.77 -62.89 -29.78
C THR A 366 -30.88 -61.71 -29.44
N ILE A 367 -30.92 -61.29 -28.18
CA ILE A 367 -29.97 -60.35 -27.59
C ILE A 367 -29.10 -61.03 -26.54
N TYR A 368 -27.87 -60.55 -26.42
CA TYR A 368 -26.95 -60.85 -25.31
C TYR A 368 -26.09 -59.63 -25.02
N GLU A 369 -25.53 -59.55 -23.82
CA GLU A 369 -24.56 -58.50 -23.48
C GLU A 369 -23.18 -58.91 -24.02
N SER A 370 -22.60 -58.12 -24.92
CA SER A 370 -21.24 -58.35 -25.43
C SER A 370 -20.17 -57.69 -24.56
N LYS A 371 -20.55 -56.72 -23.73
CA LYS A 371 -19.66 -56.02 -22.80
C LYS A 371 -20.46 -55.41 -21.64
N ALA A 372 -20.03 -55.71 -20.41
CA ALA A 372 -20.55 -55.06 -19.20
C ALA A 372 -20.31 -53.54 -19.19
N PRO A 373 -21.15 -52.77 -18.47
CA PRO A 373 -20.80 -51.40 -18.08
C PRO A 373 -19.75 -51.41 -16.94
N GLU A 374 -19.23 -50.24 -16.61
CA GLU A 374 -18.12 -50.10 -15.66
C GLU A 374 -18.50 -50.44 -14.22
N GLY A 375 -17.69 -51.26 -13.55
CA GLY A 375 -17.96 -51.79 -12.22
C GLY A 375 -18.81 -53.07 -12.17
N TYR A 376 -19.13 -53.68 -13.32
CA TYR A 376 -19.97 -54.86 -13.41
C TYR A 376 -19.30 -56.05 -14.09
N LEU A 377 -19.62 -57.26 -13.63
CA LEU A 377 -19.36 -58.49 -14.36
C LEU A 377 -20.29 -58.60 -15.57
N PRO A 378 -19.85 -59.14 -16.72
CA PRO A 378 -20.72 -59.35 -17.88
C PRO A 378 -21.76 -60.44 -17.61
N SER A 379 -22.99 -60.21 -18.07
CA SER A 379 -24.02 -61.25 -18.06
C SER A 379 -23.70 -62.33 -19.10
N GLY A 380 -23.72 -63.59 -18.67
CA GLY A 380 -23.62 -64.76 -19.55
C GLY A 380 -24.95 -65.19 -20.19
N ASP A 381 -26.04 -64.46 -19.91
CA ASP A 381 -27.38 -64.80 -20.39
C ASP A 381 -27.61 -64.34 -21.84
N SER A 382 -28.59 -64.98 -22.48
CA SER A 382 -29.11 -64.52 -23.78
C SER A 382 -30.64 -64.64 -23.80
N TRP A 383 -31.29 -63.60 -24.33
CA TRP A 383 -32.74 -63.47 -24.33
C TRP A 383 -33.24 -63.58 -25.78
N SER A 384 -33.96 -64.66 -26.07
CA SER A 384 -34.53 -64.93 -27.38
C SER A 384 -36.01 -64.56 -27.42
N TYR A 385 -36.41 -63.85 -28.46
CA TYR A 385 -37.75 -63.36 -28.70
C TYR A 385 -38.23 -63.84 -30.07
N THR A 386 -39.52 -64.04 -30.24
CA THR A 386 -40.12 -64.35 -31.54
C THR A 386 -41.43 -63.57 -31.68
N VAL A 387 -41.55 -62.80 -32.76
CA VAL A 387 -42.74 -62.00 -33.07
C VAL A 387 -43.27 -62.38 -34.45
N GLY A 388 -44.46 -62.96 -34.49
CA GLY A 388 -45.13 -63.35 -35.72
C GLY A 388 -45.80 -62.19 -36.44
N ALA A 389 -46.09 -62.39 -37.74
CA ALA A 389 -46.85 -61.44 -38.55
C ALA A 389 -48.30 -61.23 -38.05
N ASP A 390 -48.83 -62.18 -37.28
CA ASP A 390 -50.14 -62.16 -36.61
C ASP A 390 -50.16 -61.30 -35.34
N GLN A 391 -49.00 -60.95 -34.80
CA GLN A 391 -48.85 -60.05 -33.64
C GLN A 391 -48.70 -58.58 -34.06
N LEU A 392 -48.73 -58.29 -35.36
CA LEU A 392 -48.62 -56.95 -35.92
C LEU A 392 -49.99 -56.24 -35.87
N GLY A 393 -50.10 -55.20 -35.04
CA GLY A 393 -51.29 -54.35 -34.99
C GLY A 393 -51.30 -53.25 -36.06
N ASP A 394 -52.37 -52.45 -36.09
CA ASP A 394 -52.58 -51.34 -37.04
C ASP A 394 -51.44 -50.29 -37.05
N SER A 395 -50.63 -50.24 -36.00
CA SER A 395 -49.43 -49.39 -35.90
C SER A 395 -48.29 -49.80 -36.82
N GLY A 396 -48.25 -51.05 -37.28
CA GLY A 396 -47.08 -51.62 -37.96
C GLY A 396 -45.85 -51.82 -37.05
N VAL A 397 -45.97 -51.65 -35.73
CA VAL A 397 -44.84 -51.75 -34.78
C VAL A 397 -45.24 -52.51 -33.52
N VAL A 398 -44.40 -53.47 -33.12
CA VAL A 398 -44.50 -54.21 -31.84
C VAL A 398 -43.42 -53.70 -30.88
N GLU A 399 -43.75 -53.39 -29.62
CA GLU A 399 -42.76 -53.01 -28.61
C GLU A 399 -42.39 -54.18 -27.68
N ILE A 400 -41.11 -54.29 -27.34
CA ILE A 400 -40.57 -55.26 -26.36
C ILE A 400 -39.65 -54.53 -25.38
N GLU A 401 -39.86 -54.70 -24.07
CA GLU A 401 -38.90 -54.30 -23.03
C GLU A 401 -38.14 -55.54 -22.51
N SER A 402 -36.81 -55.44 -22.42
CA SER A 402 -35.94 -56.41 -21.76
C SER A 402 -35.26 -55.77 -20.54
N ARG A 403 -35.15 -56.52 -19.45
CA ARG A 403 -34.55 -56.08 -18.18
C ARG A 403 -33.36 -56.96 -17.84
N VAL A 404 -32.16 -56.38 -17.85
CA VAL A 404 -30.89 -57.12 -17.74
C VAL A 404 -30.14 -56.65 -16.50
N SER A 405 -30.00 -57.53 -15.51
CA SER A 405 -29.31 -57.24 -14.25
C SER A 405 -27.92 -57.88 -14.24
N ASN A 406 -26.90 -57.15 -13.76
CA ASN A 406 -25.53 -57.68 -13.61
C ASN A 406 -25.10 -57.62 -12.14
N ILE A 407 -24.24 -58.56 -11.77
CA ILE A 407 -23.55 -58.58 -10.48
C ILE A 407 -22.44 -57.51 -10.53
N PRO A 408 -22.39 -56.56 -9.57
CA PRO A 408 -21.26 -55.64 -9.45
C PRO A 408 -19.98 -56.43 -9.11
N ILE A 409 -18.85 -55.97 -9.64
CA ILE A 409 -17.52 -56.43 -9.22
C ILE A 409 -17.37 -56.13 -7.72
N ALA A 410 -16.82 -57.06 -6.95
CA ALA A 410 -16.56 -56.88 -5.53
C ALA A 410 -15.21 -57.47 -5.10
N PHE A 411 -14.74 -57.03 -3.93
CA PHE A 411 -13.51 -57.50 -3.30
C PHE A 411 -13.68 -57.62 -1.78
N ASP A 412 -12.65 -58.14 -1.12
CA ASP A 412 -12.55 -58.28 0.33
C ASP A 412 -11.30 -57.57 0.88
N LEU A 413 -11.42 -57.11 2.13
CA LEU A 413 -10.37 -56.43 2.89
C LEU A 413 -9.95 -57.27 4.09
N GLU A 414 -8.65 -57.36 4.33
CA GLU A 414 -8.06 -58.03 5.49
C GLU A 414 -7.00 -57.12 6.12
N ILE A 415 -7.03 -56.98 7.45
CA ILE A 415 -6.16 -56.09 8.21
C ILE A 415 -5.56 -56.86 9.39
N SER A 416 -4.23 -56.85 9.49
CA SER A 416 -3.46 -57.29 10.66
C SER A 416 -2.88 -56.07 11.37
N LYS A 417 -3.27 -55.87 12.63
CA LYS A 417 -3.00 -54.67 13.41
C LYS A 417 -2.03 -54.95 14.57
N PHE A 418 -0.92 -54.23 14.61
CA PHE A 418 0.06 -54.34 15.70
C PHE A 418 0.36 -53.01 16.40
N LYS A 419 1.08 -53.14 17.52
CA LYS A 419 1.66 -52.09 18.36
C LYS A 419 3.18 -52.16 18.25
N ASP A 420 3.79 -51.15 17.64
CA ASP A 420 5.24 -50.99 17.57
C ASP A 420 5.73 -50.05 18.68
N TYR A 421 6.64 -50.57 19.51
CA TYR A 421 7.28 -49.83 20.60
C TYR A 421 8.58 -49.11 20.17
N GLY A 422 8.98 -49.22 18.90
CA GLY A 422 10.11 -48.49 18.30
C GLY A 422 11.50 -48.92 18.78
N ASN A 423 11.60 -50.00 19.55
CA ASN A 423 12.81 -50.38 20.27
C ASN A 423 13.35 -51.72 19.75
N SER A 424 14.41 -51.67 18.93
CA SER A 424 14.90 -52.77 18.09
C SER A 424 15.49 -53.98 18.84
N ASP A 425 15.72 -53.83 20.14
CA ASP A 425 16.74 -54.62 20.85
C ASP A 425 16.17 -55.82 21.65
N GLN A 426 14.84 -56.00 21.67
CA GLN A 426 14.19 -57.14 22.32
C GLN A 426 13.20 -57.85 21.40
N SER A 427 13.69 -58.91 20.74
CA SER A 427 12.91 -59.95 20.04
C SER A 427 11.67 -59.46 19.28
N GLY A 428 11.84 -59.03 18.03
CA GLY A 428 10.77 -58.54 17.14
C GLY A 428 9.58 -59.48 16.97
N LEU A 429 8.63 -59.36 17.90
CA LEU A 429 7.30 -59.94 17.91
C LEU A 429 6.36 -58.81 18.33
N GLU A 430 5.87 -58.08 17.33
CA GLU A 430 4.99 -56.93 17.52
C GLU A 430 3.70 -57.38 18.20
N GLN A 431 3.19 -56.60 19.16
CA GLN A 431 2.02 -57.03 19.94
C GLN A 431 0.73 -56.74 19.16
N PRO A 432 -0.19 -57.70 19.01
CA PRO A 432 -1.45 -57.45 18.32
C PRO A 432 -2.31 -56.42 19.05
N ALA A 433 -3.01 -55.57 18.30
CA ALA A 433 -4.00 -54.63 18.83
C ALA A 433 -5.42 -55.07 18.44
N GLY A 434 -6.08 -55.76 19.36
CA GLY A 434 -7.51 -56.08 19.28
C GLY A 434 -8.41 -54.89 19.65
N ASP A 435 -9.69 -55.01 19.31
CA ASP A 435 -10.77 -54.03 19.51
C ASP A 435 -10.56 -52.67 18.79
N VAL A 436 -9.58 -52.59 17.89
CA VAL A 436 -9.34 -51.44 17.00
C VAL A 436 -10.36 -51.45 15.86
N VAL A 437 -10.98 -50.31 15.58
CA VAL A 437 -11.98 -50.17 14.51
C VAL A 437 -11.40 -49.42 13.32
N PHE A 438 -11.67 -49.94 12.13
CA PHE A 438 -11.42 -49.28 10.85
C PHE A 438 -12.73 -48.94 10.16
N GLU A 439 -12.82 -47.72 9.62
CA GLU A 439 -13.85 -47.31 8.68
C GLU A 439 -13.39 -47.56 7.25
N VAL A 440 -14.29 -48.11 6.42
CA VAL A 440 -14.12 -48.18 4.97
C VAL A 440 -15.00 -47.10 4.34
N VAL A 441 -14.38 -46.10 3.69
CA VAL A 441 -15.03 -44.91 3.15
C VAL A 441 -15.02 -44.98 1.62
N SER A 442 -16.19 -44.92 0.98
CA SER A 442 -16.30 -44.82 -0.49
C SER A 442 -15.80 -43.44 -0.94
N ASN A 443 -14.82 -43.40 -1.84
CA ASN A 443 -14.28 -42.12 -2.30
C ASN A 443 -15.26 -41.39 -3.25
N SER A 444 -16.16 -42.08 -3.95
CA SER A 444 -17.18 -41.42 -4.78
C SER A 444 -18.32 -40.79 -3.97
N SER A 445 -18.62 -41.28 -2.75
CA SER A 445 -19.67 -40.71 -1.89
C SER A 445 -19.15 -39.91 -0.69
N GLN A 446 -17.89 -40.09 -0.31
CA GLN A 446 -17.31 -39.59 0.95
C GLN A 446 -18.11 -40.05 2.17
N GLN A 447 -18.68 -41.26 2.14
CA GLN A 447 -19.44 -41.88 3.23
C GLN A 447 -18.76 -43.17 3.69
N VAL A 448 -18.84 -43.44 5.00
CA VAL A 448 -18.49 -44.75 5.58
C VAL A 448 -19.50 -45.77 5.08
N VAL A 449 -19.04 -46.79 4.35
CA VAL A 449 -19.88 -47.85 3.80
C VAL A 449 -19.90 -49.13 4.64
N GLY A 450 -18.95 -49.25 5.58
CA GLY A 450 -18.86 -50.36 6.53
C GLY A 450 -17.65 -50.20 7.45
N THR A 451 -17.56 -51.10 8.44
CA THR A 451 -16.49 -51.09 9.44
C THR A 451 -15.90 -52.49 9.66
N LEU A 452 -14.64 -52.52 10.08
CA LEU A 452 -13.88 -53.71 10.45
C LEU A 452 -13.35 -53.52 11.88
N THR A 453 -13.63 -54.45 12.78
CA THR A 453 -13.08 -54.44 14.15
C THR A 453 -12.08 -55.58 14.31
N THR A 454 -10.89 -55.29 14.83
CA THR A 454 -9.87 -56.32 15.04
C THR A 454 -10.23 -57.22 16.22
N ASN A 455 -10.07 -58.53 16.05
CA ASN A 455 -10.22 -59.50 17.13
C ASN A 455 -9.00 -59.46 18.07
N ILE A 456 -9.00 -60.27 19.13
CA ILE A 456 -7.93 -60.34 20.15
C ILE A 456 -6.52 -60.68 19.60
N TYR A 457 -6.40 -61.10 18.33
CA TYR A 457 -5.14 -61.35 17.63
C TYR A 457 -4.76 -60.22 16.66
N GLY A 458 -5.43 -59.07 16.72
CA GLY A 458 -5.18 -57.92 15.85
C GLY A 458 -5.78 -58.06 14.44
N PHE A 459 -6.59 -59.10 14.19
CA PHE A 459 -7.03 -59.45 12.84
C PHE A 459 -8.48 -59.04 12.57
N ALA A 460 -8.75 -58.45 11.41
CA ALA A 460 -10.09 -58.18 10.90
C ALA A 460 -10.19 -58.53 9.40
N SER A 461 -11.27 -59.18 8.98
CA SER A 461 -11.55 -59.48 7.56
C SER A 461 -13.02 -59.25 7.23
N THR A 462 -13.32 -58.81 6.00
CA THR A 462 -14.70 -58.74 5.51
C THR A 462 -15.30 -60.13 5.25
N LYS A 463 -14.46 -61.16 4.99
CA LYS A 463 -14.92 -62.54 4.76
C LYS A 463 -15.48 -63.20 6.01
N ASP A 464 -14.95 -62.83 7.18
CA ASP A 464 -15.40 -63.34 8.49
C ASP A 464 -16.74 -62.74 8.94
N GLN A 465 -17.32 -61.82 8.16
CA GLN A 465 -18.65 -61.26 8.38
C GLN A 465 -19.66 -61.88 7.37
N PRO A 466 -20.44 -62.92 7.73
CA PRO A 466 -21.18 -63.74 6.75
C PRO A 466 -22.22 -62.96 5.93
N GLU A 467 -22.81 -61.91 6.51
CA GLU A 467 -23.83 -61.07 5.87
C GLU A 467 -23.28 -59.73 5.33
N ALA A 468 -21.96 -59.50 5.37
CA ALA A 468 -21.39 -58.21 4.98
C ALA A 468 -21.64 -57.86 3.51
N TRP A 469 -22.10 -56.63 3.32
CA TRP A 469 -22.25 -55.95 2.05
C TRP A 469 -22.08 -54.45 2.27
N PHE A 470 -20.91 -53.92 1.90
CA PHE A 470 -20.59 -52.49 2.02
C PHE A 470 -21.02 -51.74 0.74
N GLY A 471 -22.11 -52.21 0.12
CA GLY A 471 -22.72 -51.66 -1.08
C GLY A 471 -24.17 -51.26 -0.85
N THR A 472 -24.74 -50.57 -1.83
CA THR A 472 -26.17 -50.23 -1.79
C THR A 472 -27.02 -51.46 -2.13
N GLY A 473 -28.16 -51.61 -1.45
CA GLY A 473 -29.10 -52.70 -1.66
C GLY A 473 -28.77 -53.96 -0.84
N LYS A 474 -29.04 -55.15 -1.39
CA LYS A 474 -28.81 -56.44 -0.74
C LYS A 474 -27.71 -57.23 -1.46
N ARG A 475 -26.79 -57.86 -0.71
CA ARG A 475 -25.75 -58.76 -1.25
C ARG A 475 -26.31 -59.69 -2.34
N PRO A 476 -25.84 -59.60 -3.60
CA PRO A 476 -26.29 -60.49 -4.68
C PRO A 476 -25.90 -61.95 -4.44
N ALA A 477 -26.67 -62.87 -5.00
CA ALA A 477 -26.23 -64.27 -5.08
C ALA A 477 -25.11 -64.39 -6.11
N GLY A 478 -23.97 -64.97 -5.72
CA GLY A 478 -22.81 -65.16 -6.62
C GLY A 478 -21.86 -63.97 -6.74
N VAL A 479 -21.93 -62.97 -5.83
CA VAL A 479 -20.91 -61.89 -5.75
C VAL A 479 -19.65 -62.40 -5.02
N HIS A 480 -18.47 -62.06 -5.53
CA HIS A 480 -17.19 -62.47 -4.95
C HIS A 480 -16.55 -61.37 -4.09
N GLY A 481 -17.22 -61.02 -2.99
CA GLY A 481 -16.70 -60.07 -2.01
C GLY A 481 -17.77 -59.48 -1.11
N ALA A 482 -17.37 -58.54 -0.26
CA ALA A 482 -18.26 -57.71 0.55
C ALA A 482 -18.28 -56.24 0.12
N VAL A 483 -17.19 -55.72 -0.45
CA VAL A 483 -17.05 -54.31 -0.86
C VAL A 483 -17.18 -54.23 -2.39
N PRO A 484 -18.14 -53.45 -2.94
CA PRO A 484 -18.31 -53.35 -4.39
C PRO A 484 -17.22 -52.49 -5.06
N TYR A 485 -17.28 -52.39 -6.38
CA TYR A 485 -16.46 -51.47 -7.16
C TYR A 485 -16.90 -49.99 -7.00
N ASP A 486 -15.93 -49.14 -6.66
CA ASP A 486 -16.02 -47.68 -6.72
C ASP A 486 -14.89 -47.17 -7.63
N ARG A 487 -15.21 -46.42 -8.71
CA ARG A 487 -14.23 -45.81 -9.63
C ARG A 487 -13.19 -44.91 -8.92
N ALA A 488 -13.57 -44.26 -7.82
CA ALA A 488 -12.68 -43.44 -7.03
C ALA A 488 -11.91 -44.23 -5.96
N GLY A 489 -12.19 -45.53 -5.82
CA GLY A 489 -11.61 -46.39 -4.80
C GLY A 489 -12.22 -46.19 -3.41
N TYR A 490 -11.52 -46.69 -2.40
CA TYR A 490 -11.91 -46.58 -0.98
C TYR A 490 -10.77 -46.02 -0.15
N THR A 491 -11.08 -45.18 0.84
CA THR A 491 -10.12 -44.83 1.90
C THR A 491 -10.43 -45.67 3.13
N VAL A 492 -9.41 -46.32 3.70
CA VAL A 492 -9.50 -47.09 4.94
C VAL A 492 -8.74 -46.35 6.03
N ARG A 493 -9.37 -46.20 7.20
CA ARG A 493 -8.82 -45.40 8.30
C ARG A 493 -9.17 -45.94 9.68
N GLU A 494 -8.24 -45.86 10.60
CA GLU A 494 -8.41 -46.23 12.02
C GLU A 494 -9.30 -45.20 12.74
N VAL A 495 -10.23 -45.65 13.59
CA VAL A 495 -11.12 -44.76 14.38
C VAL A 495 -10.33 -44.21 15.59
N PRO A 496 -10.20 -42.87 15.75
CA PRO A 496 -9.35 -42.25 16.77
C PRO A 496 -9.62 -42.74 18.20
N GLU A 497 -10.88 -42.96 18.56
CA GLU A 497 -11.32 -43.41 19.89
C GLU A 497 -10.97 -44.88 20.19
N THR A 498 -10.43 -45.61 19.20
CA THR A 498 -10.03 -47.03 19.31
C THR A 498 -8.53 -47.25 19.15
N VAL A 499 -7.74 -46.18 18.99
CA VAL A 499 -6.27 -46.26 18.94
C VAL A 499 -5.76 -46.71 20.32
N PRO A 500 -4.82 -47.68 20.40
CA PRO A 500 -4.25 -48.10 21.67
C PRO A 500 -3.61 -46.96 22.47
N GLU A 501 -3.90 -46.92 23.78
CA GLU A 501 -3.31 -45.94 24.71
C GLU A 501 -1.78 -45.97 24.67
N GLY A 502 -1.17 -44.80 24.50
CA GLY A 502 0.29 -44.63 24.38
C GLY A 502 0.85 -44.67 22.95
N PHE A 503 0.01 -44.72 21.92
CA PHE A 503 0.45 -44.83 20.52
C PHE A 503 -0.14 -43.76 19.58
N LYS A 504 0.51 -43.60 18.41
CA LYS A 504 0.07 -42.74 17.30
C LYS A 504 -0.99 -43.46 16.47
N ARG A 505 -2.01 -42.73 16.02
CA ARG A 505 -2.99 -43.21 15.04
C ARG A 505 -2.26 -43.65 13.76
N ALA A 506 -2.62 -44.81 13.22
CA ALA A 506 -2.11 -45.30 11.96
C ALA A 506 -2.52 -44.38 10.80
N GLY A 507 -1.69 -44.31 9.76
CA GLY A 507 -2.00 -43.53 8.55
C GLY A 507 -3.24 -44.06 7.84
N GLU A 508 -4.05 -43.16 7.30
CA GLU A 508 -5.14 -43.54 6.38
C GLU A 508 -4.55 -43.95 5.02
N TRP A 509 -5.08 -45.00 4.39
CA TRP A 509 -4.61 -45.47 3.08
C TRP A 509 -5.75 -45.63 2.10
N THR A 510 -5.42 -45.65 0.81
CA THR A 510 -6.40 -45.78 -0.28
C THR A 510 -6.25 -47.10 -1.00
N VAL A 511 -7.38 -47.79 -1.22
CA VAL A 511 -7.55 -48.83 -2.22
C VAL A 511 -7.86 -48.15 -3.54
N GLU A 512 -6.98 -48.24 -4.52
CA GLU A 512 -7.20 -47.69 -5.86
C GLU A 512 -8.16 -48.58 -6.68
N ALA A 513 -8.92 -47.99 -7.59
CA ALA A 513 -9.87 -48.72 -8.45
C ALA A 513 -9.21 -49.70 -9.46
N ASN A 514 -7.87 -49.72 -9.54
CA ASN A 514 -7.08 -50.72 -10.28
C ASN A 514 -6.73 -51.96 -9.42
N GLN A 515 -6.81 -51.87 -8.08
CA GLN A 515 -6.66 -52.97 -7.13
C GLN A 515 -7.98 -53.72 -6.94
N ILE A 516 -9.12 -53.04 -7.17
CA ILE A 516 -10.45 -53.65 -7.12
C ILE A 516 -10.68 -54.54 -8.35
N SER A 517 -10.46 -55.84 -8.17
CA SER A 517 -10.83 -56.91 -9.11
C SER A 517 -11.79 -57.89 -8.46
N ASP A 518 -12.62 -58.56 -9.25
CA ASP A 518 -13.64 -59.47 -8.72
C ASP A 518 -13.02 -60.66 -7.96
N GLY A 519 -13.41 -60.85 -6.70
CA GLY A 519 -12.83 -61.87 -5.82
C GLY A 519 -11.43 -61.54 -5.29
N ALA A 520 -10.94 -60.31 -5.47
CA ALA A 520 -9.66 -59.89 -4.90
C ALA A 520 -9.72 -59.82 -3.36
N GLU A 521 -8.59 -60.09 -2.72
CA GLU A 521 -8.39 -60.02 -1.28
C GLU A 521 -7.17 -59.15 -1.01
N LEU A 522 -7.38 -57.99 -0.38
CA LEU A 522 -6.34 -57.00 -0.14
C LEU A 522 -5.95 -57.03 1.34
N GLN A 523 -4.74 -57.54 1.60
CA GLN A 523 -4.17 -57.75 2.93
C GLN A 523 -3.28 -56.56 3.31
N TYR A 524 -3.51 -55.99 4.49
CA TYR A 524 -2.74 -54.86 5.04
C TYR A 524 -2.17 -55.20 6.41
N ILE A 525 -0.88 -54.90 6.62
CA ILE A 525 -0.24 -54.82 7.95
C ILE A 525 -0.26 -53.35 8.35
N VAL A 526 -0.74 -53.06 9.56
CA VAL A 526 -1.01 -51.69 10.01
C VAL A 526 -0.56 -51.52 11.46
N ASP A 527 0.42 -50.66 11.68
CA ASP A 527 1.09 -50.50 12.97
C ASP A 527 0.74 -49.16 13.62
N ASN A 528 0.59 -49.16 14.95
CA ASN A 528 0.65 -47.91 15.71
C ASN A 528 2.07 -47.83 16.27
N HIS A 529 2.83 -46.80 15.92
CA HIS A 529 4.10 -46.51 16.58
C HIS A 529 3.86 -45.82 17.93
N ALA A 530 4.67 -46.11 18.94
CA ALA A 530 4.56 -45.50 20.26
C ALA A 530 4.64 -43.96 20.21
N LEU A 531 4.03 -43.30 21.19
CA LEU A 531 4.15 -41.85 21.35
C LEU A 531 5.58 -41.49 21.75
N SER A 532 6.25 -40.79 20.86
CA SER A 532 7.61 -40.27 21.07
C SER A 532 7.92 -39.09 20.13
N THR A 533 8.92 -38.29 20.49
CA THR A 533 9.37 -37.11 19.74
C THR A 533 10.85 -36.83 19.98
N HIS A 534 11.59 -36.35 18.97
CA HIS A 534 12.93 -35.80 19.22
C HIS A 534 12.81 -34.43 19.88
N LEU A 535 13.73 -34.09 20.80
CA LEU A 535 13.81 -32.74 21.35
C LEU A 535 14.81 -31.90 20.53
N GLN A 536 14.37 -30.74 20.03
CA GLN A 536 15.27 -29.70 19.52
C GLN A 536 15.33 -28.54 20.51
N ILE A 537 16.53 -28.20 20.96
CA ILE A 537 16.83 -27.00 21.74
C ILE A 537 17.19 -25.90 20.75
N VAL A 538 16.52 -24.74 20.87
CA VAL A 538 16.77 -23.53 20.07
C VAL A 538 17.22 -22.41 21.00
N LYS A 539 18.44 -21.92 20.78
CA LYS A 539 19.00 -20.84 21.58
C LYS A 539 18.38 -19.49 21.23
N ARG A 540 18.01 -18.74 22.27
CA ARG A 540 17.45 -17.39 22.16
C ARG A 540 18.13 -16.40 23.10
N ASP A 541 17.99 -15.14 22.73
CA ASP A 541 18.31 -13.97 23.53
C ASP A 541 17.09 -13.63 24.41
N ALA A 542 17.29 -13.40 25.71
CA ALA A 542 16.21 -13.11 26.65
C ALA A 542 15.70 -11.66 26.59
N GLN A 543 16.45 -10.73 25.99
CA GLN A 543 16.02 -9.33 25.81
C GLN A 543 15.19 -9.16 24.53
N THR A 544 15.59 -9.80 23.43
CA THR A 544 14.92 -9.66 22.12
C THR A 544 13.94 -10.78 21.79
N GLY A 545 14.12 -11.97 22.38
CA GLY A 545 13.40 -13.19 22.03
C GLY A 545 13.81 -13.81 20.68
N ALA A 546 14.78 -13.22 19.96
CA ALA A 546 15.26 -13.73 18.68
C ALA A 546 16.14 -14.97 18.84
N SER A 547 16.32 -15.73 17.76
CA SER A 547 17.16 -16.92 17.70
C SER A 547 18.63 -16.55 17.50
N VAL A 548 19.48 -16.94 18.45
CA VAL A 548 20.90 -16.61 18.47
C VAL A 548 21.67 -17.54 17.54
N SER A 549 22.12 -17.06 16.38
CA SER A 549 22.73 -17.90 15.33
C SER A 549 24.23 -18.13 15.59
N LEU A 550 24.55 -18.79 16.71
CA LEU A 550 25.91 -18.98 17.20
C LEU A 550 26.11 -20.40 17.78
N ALA A 551 27.23 -21.02 17.42
CA ALA A 551 27.55 -22.39 17.81
C ALA A 551 28.23 -22.51 19.18
N GLY A 552 27.96 -23.62 19.86
CA GLY A 552 28.76 -24.09 20.99
C GLY A 552 28.21 -23.82 22.39
N PHE A 553 26.98 -23.35 22.53
CA PHE A 553 26.22 -23.51 23.78
C PHE A 553 26.01 -25.01 24.02
N THR A 554 26.21 -25.48 25.25
CA THR A 554 26.14 -26.91 25.61
C THR A 554 25.06 -27.19 26.64
N PHE A 555 24.27 -28.24 26.41
CA PHE A 555 23.10 -28.61 27.20
C PHE A 555 23.15 -30.05 27.66
N GLN A 556 22.61 -30.35 28.84
CA GLN A 556 22.26 -31.70 29.26
C GLN A 556 20.74 -31.84 29.34
N LEU A 557 20.22 -33.01 28.96
CA LEU A 557 18.84 -33.41 29.24
C LEU A 557 18.81 -34.15 30.57
N LEU A 558 17.88 -33.79 31.45
CA LEU A 558 17.66 -34.44 32.75
C LEU A 558 16.29 -35.14 32.79
N ASP A 559 16.20 -36.24 33.53
CA ASP A 559 14.95 -36.93 33.84
C ASP A 559 14.11 -36.18 34.91
N SER A 560 12.93 -36.70 35.23
CA SER A 560 12.06 -36.17 36.30
C SER A 560 12.64 -36.27 37.72
N ASN A 561 13.86 -36.81 37.88
CA ASN A 561 14.63 -36.85 39.12
C ASN A 561 15.88 -35.95 39.06
N HIS A 562 15.97 -35.07 38.05
CA HIS A 562 17.11 -34.18 37.77
C HIS A 562 18.44 -34.93 37.52
N LYS A 563 18.39 -36.10 36.87
CA LYS A 563 19.58 -36.89 36.50
C LYS A 563 19.83 -36.86 34.98
N PRO A 564 21.09 -36.72 34.52
CA PRO A 564 21.41 -36.74 33.09
C PRO A 564 20.92 -37.99 32.36
N VAL A 565 20.26 -37.75 31.21
CA VAL A 565 19.80 -38.77 30.25
C VAL A 565 20.87 -38.91 29.17
N SER A 566 21.60 -40.02 29.21
CA SER A 566 22.52 -40.39 28.13
C SER A 566 21.72 -40.95 26.94
N GLN A 567 22.09 -40.54 25.72
CA GLN A 567 21.54 -41.05 24.45
C GLN A 567 22.66 -41.58 23.55
N THR A 568 22.32 -42.48 22.64
CA THR A 568 23.22 -43.11 21.67
C THR A 568 23.09 -42.46 20.29
N CYS A 569 24.19 -41.95 19.75
CA CYS A 569 24.28 -41.58 18.34
C CYS A 569 25.06 -42.65 17.58
N TRP A 570 24.55 -43.06 16.41
CA TRP A 570 25.13 -44.13 15.59
C TRP A 570 25.93 -43.63 14.38
N TYR A 571 25.78 -42.36 14.00
CA TYR A 571 26.38 -41.76 12.81
C TYR A 571 26.80 -40.30 13.10
N PRO A 572 27.99 -39.82 12.68
CA PRO A 572 28.97 -40.50 11.82
C PRO A 572 29.86 -41.52 12.53
N ALA A 573 29.79 -41.61 13.86
CA ALA A 573 30.44 -42.65 14.66
C ALA A 573 29.52 -43.05 15.82
N HIS A 574 29.64 -44.30 16.29
CA HIS A 574 28.87 -44.77 17.45
C HIS A 574 29.43 -44.17 18.75
N ASN A 575 28.66 -43.28 19.40
CA ASN A 575 28.99 -42.71 20.69
C ASN A 575 27.75 -42.54 21.58
N VAL A 576 27.92 -42.78 22.89
CA VAL A 576 26.94 -42.39 23.91
C VAL A 576 27.32 -41.01 24.43
N MET A 577 26.34 -40.13 24.65
CA MET A 577 26.53 -38.79 25.21
C MET A 577 25.33 -38.32 26.02
N ASP A 578 25.59 -37.53 27.06
CA ASP A 578 24.60 -36.82 27.90
C ASP A 578 24.58 -35.31 27.64
N THR A 579 25.52 -34.81 26.84
CA THR A 579 25.81 -33.39 26.64
C THR A 579 25.77 -33.07 25.14
N PHE A 580 24.89 -32.14 24.77
CA PHE A 580 24.51 -31.81 23.40
C PHE A 580 24.94 -30.38 23.07
N THR A 581 25.55 -30.16 21.91
CA THR A 581 26.16 -28.87 21.53
C THR A 581 25.43 -28.25 20.35
N THR A 582 25.12 -26.96 20.44
CA THR A 582 24.49 -26.18 19.35
C THR A 582 25.41 -25.97 18.16
N ASP A 583 24.83 -26.06 16.95
CA ASP A 583 25.51 -25.75 15.69
C ASP A 583 25.45 -24.24 15.34
N ALA A 584 25.91 -23.86 14.15
CA ALA A 584 25.96 -22.46 13.70
C ALA A 584 24.57 -21.79 13.53
N THR A 585 23.47 -22.53 13.66
CA THR A 585 22.10 -21.98 13.72
C THR A 585 21.64 -21.66 15.14
N GLY A 586 22.46 -21.98 16.15
CA GLY A 586 22.06 -21.91 17.56
C GLY A 586 21.13 -23.04 17.99
N THR A 587 21.07 -24.15 17.26
CA THR A 587 20.16 -25.26 17.56
C THR A 587 20.88 -26.58 17.73
N VAL A 588 20.28 -27.50 18.50
CA VAL A 588 20.70 -28.90 18.59
C VAL A 588 19.49 -29.80 18.73
N THR A 589 19.43 -30.86 17.93
CA THR A 589 18.39 -31.91 18.01
C THR A 589 18.99 -33.16 18.62
N LEU A 590 18.31 -33.72 19.63
CA LEU A 590 18.77 -34.90 20.37
C LEU A 590 18.61 -36.18 19.53
N PRO A 591 19.61 -37.09 19.53
CA PRO A 591 19.67 -38.24 18.63
C PRO A 591 18.62 -39.34 18.89
N GLU A 592 18.07 -39.45 20.10
CA GLU A 592 17.00 -40.40 20.42
C GLU A 592 15.70 -39.66 20.77
N SER A 593 14.55 -40.26 20.41
CA SER A 593 13.23 -39.72 20.75
C SER A 593 12.85 -39.95 22.22
N LEU A 594 12.24 -38.94 22.83
CA LEU A 594 11.67 -38.97 24.17
C LEU A 594 10.21 -39.43 24.15
N VAL A 595 9.78 -40.17 25.18
CA VAL A 595 8.38 -40.56 25.40
C VAL A 595 7.64 -39.49 26.21
N PRO A 596 6.29 -39.49 26.27
CA PRO A 596 5.52 -38.61 27.15
C PRO A 596 6.00 -38.65 28.61
N GLY A 597 6.21 -37.46 29.19
CA GLY A 597 6.78 -37.28 30.52
C GLY A 597 7.44 -35.92 30.71
N THR A 598 7.83 -35.63 31.95
CA THR A 598 8.53 -34.39 32.34
C THR A 598 10.04 -34.61 32.34
N TYR A 599 10.75 -33.71 31.67
CA TYR A 599 12.21 -33.64 31.58
C TYR A 599 12.67 -32.21 31.93
N TYR A 600 13.97 -32.00 32.10
CA TYR A 600 14.56 -30.65 32.22
C TYR A 600 15.74 -30.48 31.27
N VAL A 601 15.92 -29.29 30.71
CA VAL A 601 17.10 -28.90 29.94
C VAL A 601 17.96 -27.98 30.80
N CYS A 602 19.22 -28.38 31.01
CA CYS A 602 20.20 -27.66 31.82
C CYS A 602 21.35 -27.20 30.93
N GLU A 603 21.63 -25.89 30.87
CA GLU A 603 22.81 -25.40 30.16
C GLU A 603 24.07 -25.55 31.03
N THR A 604 25.14 -26.03 30.42
CA THR A 604 26.44 -26.27 31.08
C THR A 604 27.53 -25.31 30.62
N SER A 605 27.37 -24.68 29.46
CA SER A 605 28.23 -23.60 28.98
C SER A 605 27.49 -22.73 27.97
N ALA A 606 27.61 -21.41 28.13
CA ALA A 606 27.12 -20.41 27.20
C ALA A 606 28.23 -19.93 26.24
N LYS A 607 27.92 -18.91 25.42
CA LYS A 607 28.86 -18.20 24.54
C LYS A 607 28.73 -16.70 24.73
N GLU A 608 29.81 -15.97 24.48
CA GLU A 608 29.84 -14.51 24.58
C GLU A 608 28.70 -13.82 23.80
N PRO A 609 28.02 -12.80 24.36
CA PRO A 609 28.14 -12.23 25.71
C PRO A 609 27.22 -12.90 26.77
N TYR A 610 26.65 -14.07 26.50
CA TYR A 610 25.58 -14.68 27.30
C TYR A 610 26.04 -15.34 28.59
N LEU A 611 25.24 -15.16 29.63
CA LEU A 611 25.39 -15.79 30.95
C LEU A 611 24.78 -17.19 30.94
N VAL A 612 25.43 -18.15 31.59
CA VAL A 612 24.94 -19.54 31.62
C VAL A 612 23.60 -19.63 32.38
N GLY A 613 22.62 -20.25 31.74
CA GLY A 613 21.24 -20.32 32.25
C GLY A 613 21.01 -21.35 33.37
N GLY A 614 19.75 -21.45 33.80
CA GLY A 614 19.27 -22.45 34.78
C GLY A 614 18.45 -23.59 34.16
N GLU A 615 17.99 -24.54 34.96
CA GLU A 615 17.16 -25.64 34.46
C GLU A 615 15.79 -25.15 33.94
N THR A 616 15.43 -25.58 32.73
CA THR A 616 14.14 -25.29 32.08
C THR A 616 13.32 -26.58 31.96
N GLU A 617 12.09 -26.58 32.49
CA GLU A 617 11.18 -27.73 32.39
C GLU A 617 10.69 -27.95 30.95
N VAL A 618 10.68 -29.21 30.51
CA VAL A 618 10.19 -29.66 29.21
C VAL A 618 9.20 -30.81 29.43
N ASN A 619 7.91 -30.52 29.28
CA ASN A 619 6.85 -31.52 29.36
C ASN A 619 6.50 -32.06 27.96
N ILE A 620 6.76 -33.35 27.72
CA ILE A 620 6.34 -34.05 26.50
C ILE A 620 4.92 -34.60 26.73
N PRO A 621 3.89 -34.11 26.03
CA PRO A 621 2.51 -34.52 26.30
C PRO A 621 2.19 -35.90 25.71
N ALA A 622 1.27 -36.62 26.36
CA ALA A 622 0.64 -37.83 25.83
C ALA A 622 -0.46 -37.51 24.81
N ASP A 623 -0.14 -36.70 23.80
CA ASP A 623 -1.03 -36.31 22.71
C ASP A 623 -0.81 -37.23 21.50
N ILE A 624 -1.89 -37.80 20.95
CA ILE A 624 -1.86 -38.63 19.74
C ILE A 624 -1.29 -37.90 18.51
N ASN A 625 -1.31 -36.56 18.52
CA ASN A 625 -0.80 -35.68 17.47
C ASN A 625 0.63 -35.16 17.74
N LEU A 626 1.35 -35.74 18.73
CA LEU A 626 2.70 -35.33 19.12
C LEU A 626 3.64 -35.22 17.91
N THR A 627 4.20 -34.02 17.71
CA THR A 627 5.04 -33.70 16.55
C THR A 627 6.31 -34.57 16.52
N PRO A 628 6.89 -34.87 15.32
CA PRO A 628 8.13 -35.65 15.22
C PRO A 628 9.33 -35.01 15.93
N VAL A 629 9.32 -33.68 16.05
CA VAL A 629 10.26 -32.90 16.84
C VAL A 629 9.47 -31.94 17.73
N ALA A 630 9.75 -31.94 19.02
CA ALA A 630 9.32 -30.93 19.99
C ALA A 630 10.42 -29.87 20.09
N ILE A 631 10.05 -28.59 20.04
CA ILE A 631 11.01 -27.47 20.08
C ILE A 631 10.92 -26.79 21.44
N VAL A 632 12.00 -26.83 22.22
CA VAL A 632 12.19 -25.97 23.40
C VAL A 632 13.04 -24.77 23.01
N SER A 633 12.61 -23.57 23.42
CA SER A 633 13.40 -22.35 23.28
C SER A 633 14.06 -22.01 24.61
N TYR A 634 15.39 -21.84 24.59
CA TYR A 634 16.19 -21.60 25.79
C TYR A 634 16.82 -20.19 25.73
N TYR A 635 16.48 -19.34 26.70
CA TYR A 635 16.73 -17.91 26.68
C TYR A 635 17.80 -17.53 27.71
N ASP A 636 18.88 -16.85 27.29
CA ASP A 636 19.87 -16.28 28.22
C ASP A 636 19.84 -14.77 28.18
N HIS A 637 20.19 -14.17 29.31
CA HIS A 637 20.54 -12.76 29.36
C HIS A 637 21.98 -12.57 28.88
N ALA A 638 22.19 -11.63 27.95
CA ALA A 638 23.51 -11.09 27.68
C ALA A 638 24.02 -10.34 28.92
N ALA A 639 25.31 -10.41 29.20
CA ALA A 639 25.95 -9.53 30.15
C ALA A 639 25.91 -8.08 29.66
N THR A 640 25.73 -7.14 30.59
CA THR A 640 25.79 -5.69 30.35
C THR A 640 27.11 -5.11 30.86
N GLY A 641 27.31 -3.80 30.72
CA GLY A 641 28.39 -3.10 31.40
C GLY A 641 28.00 -1.70 31.85
N ASN A 642 28.76 -1.15 32.79
CA ASN A 642 28.51 0.15 33.40
C ASN A 642 29.72 1.06 33.24
N ILE A 643 29.48 2.35 33.03
CA ILE A 643 30.52 3.40 33.04
C ILE A 643 30.31 4.27 34.27
N ARG A 644 31.30 4.24 35.18
CA ARG A 644 31.36 5.07 36.38
C ARG A 644 32.27 6.27 36.11
N ILE A 645 31.69 7.45 36.06
CA ILE A 645 32.39 8.73 35.87
C ILE A 645 32.65 9.34 37.24
N VAL A 646 33.85 9.87 37.46
CA VAL A 646 34.21 10.67 38.64
C VAL A 646 34.70 12.03 38.14
N LYS A 647 34.16 13.10 38.72
CA LYS A 647 34.38 14.48 38.30
C LYS A 647 34.98 15.28 39.44
N THR A 648 36.15 15.87 39.19
CA THR A 648 36.84 16.70 40.17
C THR A 648 37.23 18.07 39.64
N ASP A 649 37.54 18.97 40.56
CA ASP A 649 38.33 20.17 40.30
C ASP A 649 39.74 19.75 39.81
N ALA A 650 40.29 20.46 38.81
CA ALA A 650 41.62 20.19 38.26
C ALA A 650 42.77 20.85 39.06
N VAL A 651 42.45 21.80 39.94
CA VAL A 651 43.38 22.58 40.77
C VAL A 651 43.50 21.97 42.18
N ASP A 652 42.38 21.69 42.86
CA ASP A 652 42.36 21.21 44.26
C ASP A 652 41.94 19.73 44.43
N GLY A 653 41.31 19.13 43.41
CA GLY A 653 40.89 17.73 43.41
C GLY A 653 39.60 17.43 44.19
N SER A 654 38.84 18.46 44.60
CA SER A 654 37.52 18.31 45.21
C SER A 654 36.47 17.77 44.23
N SER A 655 35.40 17.17 44.75
CA SER A 655 34.32 16.57 43.94
C SER A 655 33.37 17.62 43.36
N LEU A 656 33.02 17.51 42.07
CA LEU A 656 32.14 18.46 41.39
C LEU A 656 30.78 17.86 41.01
N ALA A 657 29.72 18.38 41.65
CA ALA A 657 28.33 18.05 41.34
C ALA A 657 27.80 18.85 40.14
N GLY A 658 26.80 18.29 39.42
CA GLY A 658 26.07 19.00 38.37
C GLY A 658 26.69 18.98 36.96
N ALA A 659 27.84 18.33 36.75
CA ALA A 659 28.35 18.07 35.40
C ALA A 659 27.43 17.09 34.66
N ILE A 660 27.12 17.32 33.39
CA ILE A 660 26.26 16.45 32.57
C ILE A 660 27.06 15.78 31.46
N PHE A 661 27.09 14.45 31.50
CA PHE A 661 27.75 13.61 30.52
C PHE A 661 26.73 12.89 29.63
N GLU A 662 27.01 12.86 28.33
CA GLU A 662 26.31 12.06 27.34
C GLU A 662 27.20 10.87 26.95
N ILE A 663 26.65 9.66 27.02
CA ILE A 663 27.32 8.42 26.64
C ILE A 663 26.71 7.98 25.30
N ARG A 664 27.55 7.89 24.26
CA ARG A 664 27.17 7.49 22.91
C ARG A 664 27.83 6.18 22.51
N ALA A 665 27.16 5.39 21.68
CA ALA A 665 27.79 4.26 21.00
C ALA A 665 28.83 4.76 19.97
N SER A 666 29.95 4.05 19.85
CA SER A 666 31.03 4.35 18.90
C SER A 666 31.24 3.16 17.96
N GLY A 667 30.64 3.23 16.79
CA GLY A 667 30.31 2.09 15.93
C GLY A 667 29.01 1.38 16.35
N ASP A 668 28.34 0.73 15.38
CA ASP A 668 27.09 -0.01 15.62
C ASP A 668 27.31 -1.17 16.61
N ILE A 669 26.54 -1.19 17.69
CA ILE A 669 26.61 -2.21 18.74
C ILE A 669 25.66 -3.36 18.38
N VAL A 670 26.16 -4.39 17.70
CA VAL A 670 25.35 -5.52 17.20
C VAL A 670 25.45 -6.73 18.14
N ARG A 671 24.31 -7.31 18.52
CA ARG A 671 24.19 -8.56 19.32
C ARG A 671 24.34 -9.82 18.43
N PRO A 672 24.67 -11.01 18.98
CA PRO A 672 24.79 -12.25 18.19
C PRO A 672 23.49 -12.82 17.61
N ASP A 673 22.33 -12.27 17.94
CA ASP A 673 21.05 -12.53 17.24
C ASP A 673 20.88 -11.69 15.95
N GLY A 674 21.82 -10.78 15.67
CA GLY A 674 21.78 -9.85 14.54
C GLY A 674 21.02 -8.55 14.82
N SER A 675 20.51 -8.35 16.04
CA SER A 675 19.86 -7.08 16.44
C SER A 675 20.89 -5.99 16.71
N ILE A 676 20.55 -4.76 16.33
CA ILE A 676 21.30 -3.57 16.73
C ILE A 676 20.82 -3.15 18.12
N ALA A 677 21.76 -2.88 19.02
CA ALA A 677 21.49 -2.38 20.38
C ALA A 677 21.58 -0.85 20.46
N ALA A 678 22.50 -0.26 19.69
CA ALA A 678 22.64 1.17 19.42
C ALA A 678 23.40 1.36 18.10
N LEU A 679 23.11 2.44 17.36
CA LEU A 679 23.81 2.86 16.14
C LEU A 679 25.03 3.74 16.45
N ASP A 680 25.98 3.83 15.51
CA ASP A 680 27.12 4.75 15.63
C ASP A 680 26.69 6.20 15.90
N GLY A 681 27.17 6.77 17.01
CA GLY A 681 26.81 8.11 17.50
C GLY A 681 25.50 8.21 18.27
N GLU A 682 24.75 7.11 18.47
CA GLU A 682 23.49 7.12 19.24
C GLU A 682 23.74 7.30 20.73
N ALA A 683 23.05 8.26 21.35
CA ALA A 683 23.10 8.53 22.78
C ALA A 683 22.34 7.45 23.57
N VAL A 684 23.08 6.57 24.25
CA VAL A 684 22.53 5.45 25.02
C VAL A 684 22.20 5.83 26.47
N ALA A 685 22.87 6.85 27.02
CA ALA A 685 22.60 7.38 28.35
C ALA A 685 23.00 8.85 28.47
N THR A 686 22.34 9.56 29.40
CA THR A 686 22.74 10.90 29.85
C THR A 686 22.71 10.90 31.37
N VAL A 687 23.79 11.34 32.00
CA VAL A 687 24.00 11.22 33.46
C VAL A 687 24.54 12.52 34.03
N THR A 688 24.15 12.85 35.26
CA THR A 688 24.60 14.05 35.98
C THR A 688 25.41 13.64 37.21
N THR A 689 26.48 14.35 37.55
CA THR A 689 27.28 14.07 38.75
C THR A 689 26.56 14.50 40.02
N ASP A 690 26.60 13.63 41.03
CA ASP A 690 25.97 13.84 42.33
C ASP A 690 26.81 14.70 43.29
N GLU A 691 26.36 14.86 44.54
CA GLU A 691 27.06 15.60 45.61
C GLU A 691 28.45 15.02 45.95
N THR A 692 28.76 13.78 45.52
CA THR A 692 30.09 13.15 45.67
C THR A 692 30.97 13.30 44.42
N GLY A 693 30.47 13.98 43.39
CA GLY A 693 31.15 14.17 42.10
C GLY A 693 31.07 12.93 41.20
N GLU A 694 30.14 12.01 41.46
CA GLU A 694 30.09 10.74 40.73
C GLU A 694 28.83 10.63 39.88
N ALA A 695 28.97 10.02 38.69
CA ALA A 695 27.86 9.68 37.81
C ALA A 695 28.03 8.25 37.29
N ARG A 696 26.93 7.60 36.92
CA ARG A 696 26.93 6.19 36.55
C ARG A 696 25.91 5.93 35.44
N ALA A 697 26.39 5.39 34.32
CA ALA A 697 25.54 4.82 33.28
C ALA A 697 25.55 3.30 33.46
N ASP A 698 24.38 2.71 33.70
CA ASP A 698 24.20 1.27 33.94
C ASP A 698 23.58 0.55 32.73
N ASP A 699 23.70 -0.77 32.71
CA ASP A 699 23.06 -1.70 31.76
C ASP A 699 23.37 -1.46 30.27
N LEU A 700 24.55 -0.91 29.97
CA LEU A 700 25.00 -0.67 28.61
C LEU A 700 25.26 -2.00 27.86
N PRO A 701 24.78 -2.17 26.61
CA PRO A 701 24.92 -3.42 25.87
C PRO A 701 26.37 -3.72 25.48
N LEU A 702 26.81 -4.97 25.65
CA LEU A 702 28.15 -5.44 25.23
C LEU A 702 28.22 -5.91 23.76
N GLY A 703 27.17 -5.67 22.97
CA GLY A 703 27.07 -6.12 21.58
C GLY A 703 27.30 -7.62 21.45
N SER A 704 28.36 -8.02 20.74
CA SER A 704 28.79 -9.41 20.54
C SER A 704 30.00 -9.79 21.42
N GLY A 705 30.09 -9.24 22.63
CA GLY A 705 31.17 -9.52 23.60
C GLY A 705 32.15 -8.36 23.83
N THR A 706 32.09 -7.29 23.03
CA THR A 706 32.75 -6.01 23.31
C THR A 706 31.97 -4.88 22.65
N ALA A 707 31.81 -3.77 23.36
CA ALA A 707 31.21 -2.54 22.85
C ALA A 707 32.09 -1.33 23.21
N ARG A 708 32.09 -0.31 22.35
CA ARG A 708 32.82 0.94 22.55
C ARG A 708 31.85 2.10 22.73
N TYR A 709 32.19 2.97 23.67
CA TYR A 709 31.42 4.15 24.01
C TYR A 709 32.28 5.42 23.95
N GLU A 710 31.68 6.49 23.45
CA GLU A 710 32.18 7.87 23.57
C GLU A 710 31.46 8.52 24.75
N VAL A 711 32.22 9.09 25.69
CA VAL A 711 31.71 9.84 26.84
C VAL A 711 32.11 11.30 26.65
N VAL A 712 31.12 12.18 26.55
CA VAL A 712 31.31 13.62 26.25
C VAL A 712 30.67 14.44 27.35
N GLU A 713 31.39 15.42 27.90
CA GLU A 713 30.75 16.43 28.74
C GLU A 713 29.94 17.39 27.87
N THR A 714 28.67 17.58 28.23
CA THR A 714 27.75 18.48 27.53
C THR A 714 27.44 19.75 28.30
N GLN A 715 27.65 19.72 29.63
CA GLN A 715 27.55 20.88 30.52
C GLN A 715 28.51 20.69 31.71
N ALA A 716 29.41 21.64 31.91
CA ALA A 716 30.23 21.74 33.10
C ALA A 716 29.43 22.21 34.34
N PRO A 717 29.92 21.93 35.56
CA PRO A 717 29.42 22.53 36.80
C PRO A 717 29.39 24.06 36.76
N THR A 718 28.49 24.67 37.54
CA THR A 718 28.40 26.14 37.66
C THR A 718 29.74 26.73 38.12
N GLY A 719 30.34 27.61 37.29
CA GLY A 719 31.62 28.25 37.59
C GLY A 719 32.86 27.54 37.03
N PHE A 720 32.68 26.44 36.27
CA PHE A 720 33.75 25.65 35.68
C PHE A 720 33.74 25.69 34.14
N LEU A 721 34.86 25.30 33.53
CA LEU A 721 35.08 25.29 32.08
C LEU A 721 34.81 23.91 31.50
N LEU A 722 33.97 23.84 30.45
CA LEU A 722 33.56 22.59 29.78
C LEU A 722 34.76 21.80 29.23
N ASP A 723 34.90 20.54 29.65
CA ASP A 723 35.84 19.60 29.01
C ASP A 723 35.34 19.23 27.61
N ARG A 724 36.00 19.78 26.59
CA ARG A 724 35.70 19.51 25.17
C ARG A 724 36.35 18.21 24.68
N THR A 725 36.93 17.40 25.56
CA THR A 725 37.56 16.10 25.23
C THR A 725 36.51 15.01 25.10
N HIS A 726 36.60 14.22 24.03
CA HIS A 726 35.77 13.04 23.83
C HIS A 726 36.51 11.81 24.40
N HIS A 727 35.98 11.21 25.46
CA HIS A 727 36.63 10.10 26.17
C HIS A 727 36.14 8.75 25.66
N ILE A 728 37.03 7.89 25.15
CA ILE A 728 36.67 6.58 24.59
C ILE A 728 36.84 5.48 25.65
N ILE A 729 35.79 4.67 25.86
CA ILE A 729 35.75 3.56 26.80
C ILE A 729 35.35 2.27 26.07
N ASP A 730 36.15 1.21 26.22
CA ASP A 730 35.79 -0.15 25.79
C ASP A 730 35.23 -0.94 26.98
N LEU A 731 34.04 -1.53 26.80
CA LEU A 731 33.44 -2.50 27.73
C LEU A 731 33.51 -3.89 27.10
N THR A 732 34.27 -4.80 27.73
CA THR A 732 34.52 -6.17 27.25
C THR A 732 33.93 -7.20 28.19
N TYR A 733 33.26 -8.20 27.62
CA TYR A 733 32.70 -9.36 28.33
C TYR A 733 33.78 -10.15 29.08
N ALA A 734 33.52 -10.48 30.35
CA ALA A 734 34.48 -11.16 31.21
C ALA A 734 34.35 -12.69 31.18
N ASP A 735 33.20 -13.22 31.61
CA ASP A 735 32.86 -14.65 31.53
C ASP A 735 31.34 -14.88 31.67
N GLN A 736 30.90 -16.13 31.44
CA GLN A 736 29.49 -16.55 31.50
C GLN A 736 28.86 -16.52 32.91
N LYS A 737 29.52 -15.89 33.90
CA LYS A 737 29.08 -15.76 35.29
C LYS A 737 29.13 -14.32 35.81
N THR A 738 29.67 -13.39 35.03
CA THR A 738 29.84 -11.99 35.37
C THR A 738 28.72 -11.18 34.70
N PRO A 739 27.60 -10.91 35.39
CA PRO A 739 26.42 -10.33 34.75
C PRO A 739 26.64 -8.91 34.24
N VAL A 740 27.54 -8.16 34.88
CA VAL A 740 27.85 -6.79 34.54
C VAL A 740 29.35 -6.52 34.70
N VAL A 741 29.97 -5.85 33.72
CA VAL A 741 31.37 -5.41 33.76
C VAL A 741 31.45 -3.89 34.00
N GLU A 742 32.41 -3.40 34.78
CA GLU A 742 32.49 -1.97 35.12
C GLU A 742 33.78 -1.31 34.59
N ALA A 743 33.62 -0.18 33.91
CA ALA A 743 34.71 0.74 33.57
C ALA A 743 34.62 2.01 34.44
N ARG A 744 35.78 2.62 34.71
CA ARG A 744 35.88 3.89 35.43
C ARG A 744 36.59 4.94 34.58
N LEU A 745 35.95 6.09 34.41
CA LEU A 745 36.51 7.31 33.85
C LEU A 745 36.69 8.33 34.97
N ASN A 746 37.80 9.08 34.97
CA ASN A 746 37.95 10.28 35.78
C ASN A 746 38.09 11.48 34.81
N VAL A 747 37.35 12.55 35.06
CA VAL A 747 37.39 13.81 34.30
C VAL A 747 37.57 14.96 35.30
N SER A 748 38.21 16.05 34.89
CA SER A 748 38.41 17.21 35.77
C SER A 748 38.38 18.53 35.03
N ASP A 749 37.67 19.51 35.58
CA ASP A 749 37.58 20.86 34.99
C ASP A 749 38.48 21.84 35.71
N ASP A 750 38.99 22.79 34.94
CA ASP A 750 39.54 24.02 35.47
C ASP A 750 38.48 25.13 35.46
N TYR A 751 38.76 26.26 36.10
CA TYR A 751 37.86 27.40 36.22
C TYR A 751 38.58 28.72 35.94
N THR A 752 37.83 29.77 35.60
CA THR A 752 38.37 31.11 35.30
C THR A 752 38.95 31.77 36.55
N LYS A 753 40.06 32.52 36.38
CA LYS A 753 40.76 33.21 37.47
C LYS A 753 41.19 34.59 36.97
N VAL A 754 40.89 35.65 37.71
CA VAL A 754 41.30 37.02 37.39
C VAL A 754 41.95 37.71 38.57
N ASP A 755 43.10 38.34 38.32
CA ASP A 755 43.74 39.30 39.20
C ASP A 755 43.36 40.72 38.77
N ILE A 756 42.78 41.50 39.67
CA ILE A 756 42.40 42.91 39.45
C ILE A 756 43.31 43.80 40.29
N SER A 757 44.31 44.39 39.63
CA SER A 757 45.23 45.38 40.19
C SER A 757 44.66 46.80 40.15
N LYS A 758 45.12 47.63 41.10
CA LYS A 758 44.79 49.05 41.17
C LYS A 758 46.09 49.81 41.30
N VAL A 759 46.54 50.42 40.23
CA VAL A 759 47.92 50.90 40.08
C VAL A 759 48.00 52.39 39.78
N ASP A 760 49.21 52.92 39.85
CA ASP A 760 49.51 54.31 39.52
C ASP A 760 49.43 54.60 38.00
N ALA A 761 49.65 55.86 37.63
CA ALA A 761 49.64 56.32 36.24
C ALA A 761 50.68 55.59 35.36
N SER A 762 51.85 55.21 35.89
CA SER A 762 52.80 54.36 35.16
C SER A 762 52.27 52.94 34.99
N GLY A 763 51.61 52.40 36.02
CA GLY A 763 51.07 51.04 36.07
C GLY A 763 52.05 50.03 36.65
N GLU A 764 53.07 50.50 37.38
CA GLU A 764 54.13 49.67 37.97
C GLU A 764 53.96 49.47 39.48
N GLN A 765 53.20 50.35 40.17
CA GLN A 765 53.01 50.30 41.62
C GLN A 765 51.53 50.21 42.00
N GLU A 766 51.18 49.22 42.85
CA GLU A 766 49.83 49.10 43.45
C GLU A 766 49.54 50.30 44.39
N VAL A 767 48.34 50.85 44.24
CA VAL A 767 47.80 52.03 44.90
C VAL A 767 46.73 51.58 45.89
N LYS A 768 47.06 51.65 47.17
CA LYS A 768 46.23 51.19 48.30
C LYS A 768 45.21 52.26 48.71
N GLY A 769 43.99 51.85 49.04
CA GLY A 769 42.96 52.70 49.67
C GLY A 769 41.79 53.10 48.78
N ALA A 770 41.88 52.85 47.47
CA ALA A 770 40.77 53.04 46.54
C ALA A 770 39.61 52.08 46.86
N GLN A 771 38.37 52.56 46.78
CA GLN A 771 37.17 51.71 46.84
C GLN A 771 36.76 51.30 45.43
N LEU A 772 36.65 49.99 45.21
CA LEU A 772 36.41 49.37 43.92
C LEU A 772 35.15 48.51 43.96
N THR A 773 34.40 48.52 42.86
CA THR A 773 33.24 47.66 42.66
C THR A 773 33.28 47.03 41.27
N LEU A 774 33.22 45.71 41.22
CA LEU A 774 33.10 44.93 39.99
C LEU A 774 31.62 44.67 39.68
N TYR A 775 31.21 45.07 38.48
CA TYR A 775 29.88 44.78 37.95
C TYR A 775 29.93 43.76 36.81
N GLY A 776 28.94 42.88 36.78
CA GLY A 776 28.73 41.88 35.73
C GLY A 776 28.18 42.45 34.41
N PRO A 777 28.02 41.59 33.39
CA PRO A 777 27.51 41.99 32.07
C PRO A 777 26.12 42.65 32.07
N ASP A 778 25.32 42.38 33.10
CA ASP A 778 23.97 42.91 33.31
C ASP A 778 23.91 44.08 34.32
N LYS A 779 25.08 44.60 34.72
CA LYS A 779 25.26 45.61 35.79
C LYS A 779 24.81 45.17 37.19
N THR A 780 24.71 43.87 37.47
CA THR A 780 24.70 43.38 38.86
C THR A 780 26.06 43.59 39.53
N GLU A 781 26.06 43.88 40.83
CA GLU A 781 27.27 43.93 41.64
C GLU A 781 27.75 42.49 41.95
N ILE A 782 29.03 42.23 41.73
CA ILE A 782 29.63 40.89 41.89
C ILE A 782 30.61 40.85 43.06
N ASP A 783 31.42 41.90 43.21
CA ASP A 783 32.36 42.04 44.32
C ASP A 783 32.66 43.52 44.56
N SER A 784 32.98 43.90 45.79
CA SER A 784 33.42 45.26 46.14
C SER A 784 34.41 45.24 47.29
N TRP A 785 35.56 45.89 47.10
CA TRP A 785 36.71 45.82 48.01
C TRP A 785 37.48 47.15 48.06
N THR A 786 38.37 47.27 49.04
CA THR A 786 39.36 48.35 49.09
C THR A 786 40.70 47.84 48.55
N SER A 787 41.35 48.58 47.66
CA SER A 787 42.62 48.18 47.05
C SER A 787 43.75 48.03 48.08
N SER A 788 44.70 47.13 47.78
CA SER A 788 45.75 46.69 48.72
C SER A 788 47.16 46.91 48.15
N ASP A 789 48.17 46.27 48.73
CA ASP A 789 49.53 46.16 48.17
C ASP A 789 49.66 45.08 47.09
N LYS A 790 48.54 44.47 46.66
CA LYS A 790 48.43 43.30 45.79
C LYS A 790 47.18 43.34 44.92
N PRO A 791 47.15 42.61 43.79
CA PRO A 791 45.94 42.38 43.01
C PRO A 791 44.87 41.66 43.83
N HIS A 792 43.61 41.98 43.56
CA HIS A 792 42.46 41.28 44.12
C HIS A 792 42.07 40.10 43.24
N ARG A 793 42.02 38.90 43.83
CA ARG A 793 41.76 37.64 43.10
C ARG A 793 40.27 37.30 43.14
N ILE A 794 39.67 37.14 41.97
CA ILE A 794 38.30 36.63 41.80
C ILE A 794 38.34 35.39 40.89
N GLU A 795 37.55 34.37 41.21
CA GLU A 795 37.55 33.06 40.53
C GLU A 795 36.11 32.63 40.19
N HIS A 796 35.94 31.68 39.28
CA HIS A 796 34.64 31.17 38.79
C HIS A 796 33.74 32.18 38.05
N LEU A 797 34.29 33.29 37.54
CA LEU A 797 33.56 34.25 36.70
C LEU A 797 33.24 33.65 35.31
N ALA A 798 31.99 33.71 34.88
CA ALA A 798 31.60 33.28 33.55
C ALA A 798 32.34 34.08 32.45
N PRO A 799 32.79 33.45 31.35
CA PRO A 799 33.36 34.19 30.22
C PRO A 799 32.38 35.25 29.66
N GLY A 800 32.84 36.49 29.54
CA GLY A 800 31.98 37.65 29.21
C GLY A 800 32.62 39.00 29.49
N THR A 801 31.87 40.09 29.25
CA THR A 801 32.33 41.47 29.45
C THR A 801 31.89 42.01 30.81
N TYR A 802 32.84 42.56 31.57
CA TYR A 802 32.67 43.10 32.91
C TYR A 802 33.04 44.58 32.94
N SER A 803 32.62 45.30 33.99
CA SER A 803 33.03 46.69 34.23
C SER A 803 33.48 46.90 35.68
N LEU A 804 34.68 47.45 35.85
CA LEU A 804 35.24 47.86 37.14
C LEU A 804 35.09 49.36 37.31
N ARG A 805 34.50 49.78 38.43
CA ARG A 805 34.31 51.18 38.78
C ARG A 805 35.09 51.50 40.06
N GLU A 806 35.73 52.67 40.08
CA GLU A 806 36.14 53.29 41.32
C GLU A 806 34.98 54.13 41.90
N THR A 807 34.74 53.97 43.19
CA THR A 807 33.72 54.74 43.94
C THR A 807 34.35 55.80 44.85
N MET A 808 35.63 55.64 45.19
CA MET A 808 36.44 56.62 45.93
C MET A 808 37.92 56.33 45.65
N SER A 809 38.71 57.36 45.28
CA SER A 809 40.17 57.24 45.16
C SER A 809 40.85 57.16 46.55
N PRO A 810 42.19 57.13 46.63
CA PRO A 810 42.95 57.57 47.81
C PRO A 810 43.21 59.09 47.80
N ARG A 811 43.37 59.73 48.97
CA ARG A 811 43.46 61.20 49.16
C ARG A 811 44.48 61.95 48.29
N THR A 812 45.54 61.29 47.84
CA THR A 812 46.62 61.87 47.01
C THR A 812 46.50 61.57 45.51
N TYR A 813 45.33 61.09 45.08
CA TYR A 813 45.04 60.69 43.69
C TYR A 813 43.64 61.15 43.26
N ASP A 814 43.49 61.53 41.99
CA ASP A 814 42.18 61.83 41.39
C ASP A 814 41.46 60.55 40.93
N LEU A 815 40.12 60.63 40.89
CA LEU A 815 39.21 59.50 40.67
C LEU A 815 39.30 58.93 39.23
N ALA A 816 39.43 57.61 39.11
CA ALA A 816 39.51 56.91 37.83
C ALA A 816 38.14 56.73 37.13
N GLU A 817 38.13 56.80 35.79
CA GLU A 817 36.96 56.44 34.98
C GLU A 817 36.64 54.92 35.06
N GLU A 818 35.36 54.57 34.92
CA GLU A 818 34.92 53.16 34.87
C GLU A 818 35.50 52.44 33.63
N ILE A 819 36.22 51.34 33.85
CA ILE A 819 36.83 50.54 32.77
C ILE A 819 36.04 49.27 32.47
N THR A 820 36.02 48.84 31.21
CA THR A 820 35.42 47.57 30.78
C THR A 820 36.48 46.57 30.30
N PHE A 821 36.33 45.30 30.64
CA PHE A 821 37.25 44.22 30.26
C PHE A 821 36.51 42.90 29.94
N GLU A 822 37.22 41.91 29.41
CA GLU A 822 36.67 40.62 28.98
C GLU A 822 37.35 39.47 29.74
N ILE A 823 36.54 38.62 30.40
CA ILE A 823 36.96 37.31 30.91
C ILE A 823 36.81 36.28 29.79
N LYS A 824 37.89 35.55 29.50
CA LYS A 824 37.94 34.52 28.46
C LYS A 824 37.67 33.12 28.99
N ASP A 825 37.26 32.25 28.08
CA ASP A 825 37.08 30.79 28.24
C ASP A 825 38.45 30.10 28.41
N THR A 826 39.13 30.34 29.55
CA THR A 826 40.45 29.78 29.89
C THR A 826 40.66 29.70 31.41
N GLY A 827 41.37 28.67 31.84
CA GLY A 827 41.78 28.47 33.24
C GLY A 827 43.09 29.18 33.62
N GLU A 828 43.78 29.76 32.63
CA GLU A 828 44.93 30.65 32.86
C GLU A 828 44.50 31.88 33.69
N VAL A 829 45.42 32.38 34.53
CA VAL A 829 45.20 33.62 35.29
C VAL A 829 45.18 34.81 34.33
N GLN A 830 44.07 35.54 34.34
CA GLN A 830 43.86 36.74 33.57
C GLN A 830 44.16 37.97 34.45
N SER A 831 44.57 39.09 33.87
CA SER A 831 44.96 40.28 34.64
C SER A 831 44.30 41.54 34.11
N VAL A 832 43.79 42.36 35.02
CA VAL A 832 43.12 43.64 34.78
C VAL A 832 43.78 44.70 35.65
N ALA A 833 43.95 45.91 35.13
CA ALA A 833 44.54 47.02 35.89
C ALA A 833 43.75 48.32 35.66
N MET A 834 43.32 48.94 36.75
CA MET A 834 42.79 50.32 36.77
C MET A 834 43.89 51.27 37.26
N LYS A 835 43.89 52.51 36.76
CA LYS A 835 44.97 53.49 36.94
C LYS A 835 44.50 54.82 37.53
N ASP A 836 45.26 55.35 38.48
CA ASP A 836 45.07 56.70 39.01
C ASP A 836 46.18 57.68 38.59
N ALA A 837 45.81 58.94 38.42
CA ALA A 837 46.76 60.04 38.39
C ALA A 837 47.00 60.57 39.81
N PRO A 838 48.26 60.72 40.27
CA PRO A 838 48.53 61.43 41.53
C PRO A 838 48.20 62.91 41.39
N ILE A 839 47.75 63.52 42.48
CA ILE A 839 47.46 64.96 42.56
C ILE A 839 48.78 65.73 42.67
N GLU A 840 48.93 66.79 41.85
CA GLU A 840 50.04 67.75 41.91
C GLU A 840 49.48 69.19 41.94
N ILE A 841 49.69 69.88 43.07
CA ILE A 841 49.17 71.24 43.32
C ILE A 841 50.25 72.30 43.14
N LYS A 842 49.88 73.40 42.47
CA LYS A 842 50.76 74.53 42.14
C LYS A 842 49.94 75.80 41.84
N GLY A 843 50.34 76.95 42.38
CA GLY A 843 49.79 78.26 42.01
C GLY A 843 50.88 79.28 41.66
N GLN A 844 50.47 80.45 41.16
CA GLN A 844 51.36 81.60 40.92
C GLN A 844 50.68 82.96 41.21
N VAL A 845 51.46 83.94 41.67
CA VAL A 845 51.09 85.37 41.86
C VAL A 845 52.13 86.28 41.19
N ASP A 846 51.72 87.46 40.73
CA ASP A 846 52.60 88.49 40.12
C ASP A 846 52.05 89.91 40.39
N LYS A 847 52.89 90.82 40.88
CA LYS A 847 52.52 92.13 41.44
C LYS A 847 53.32 93.27 40.79
N ARG A 848 52.64 94.26 40.21
CA ARG A 848 53.25 95.29 39.33
C ARG A 848 52.75 96.69 39.67
N GLN A 849 53.64 97.67 39.86
CA GLN A 849 53.29 98.96 40.51
C GLN A 849 53.67 100.21 39.70
N GLU A 850 52.80 101.23 39.72
CA GLU A 850 53.06 102.54 39.10
C GLU A 850 54.21 103.30 39.79
N LEU A 851 54.99 104.08 39.03
CA LEU A 851 56.11 104.85 39.57
C LEU A 851 55.62 106.05 40.41
N VAL A 852 55.84 105.98 41.73
CA VAL A 852 55.22 106.88 42.72
C VAL A 852 55.95 108.21 42.84
N GLN A 853 55.26 109.31 42.52
CA GLN A 853 55.81 110.67 42.68
C GLN A 853 55.78 111.13 44.16
N PRO A 854 56.94 111.37 44.80
CA PRO A 854 57.00 111.80 46.20
C PRO A 854 56.46 113.22 46.42
N ILE A 855 55.72 113.41 47.52
CA ILE A 855 55.11 114.69 47.95
C ILE A 855 56.16 115.67 48.53
N GLY A 856 57.31 115.16 49.00
CA GLY A 856 58.39 115.96 49.58
C GLY A 856 59.05 116.91 48.56
N LYS A 857 59.18 118.20 48.91
CA LYS A 857 59.76 119.22 48.01
C LYS A 857 61.19 118.88 47.58
N GLY A 858 61.38 118.72 46.27
CA GLY A 858 62.70 118.51 45.66
C GLY A 858 63.13 117.05 45.56
N LEU A 859 62.24 116.10 45.83
CA LEU A 859 62.48 114.67 45.65
C LEU A 859 62.16 114.21 44.22
N LEU A 860 62.87 113.18 43.76
CA LEU A 860 62.68 112.50 42.48
C LEU A 860 62.20 111.06 42.72
N ALA A 861 61.21 110.59 41.94
CA ALA A 861 60.55 109.29 42.13
C ALA A 861 61.48 108.08 41.96
N ASN A 862 62.15 107.96 40.81
CA ASN A 862 63.06 106.86 40.49
C ASN A 862 64.46 107.16 41.03
N GLY A 863 64.68 106.86 42.31
CA GLY A 863 65.87 107.28 43.06
C GLY A 863 67.09 106.36 42.98
N ASP A 864 66.90 105.10 42.56
CA ASP A 864 67.97 104.15 42.22
C ASP A 864 68.23 104.08 40.70
N GLY A 865 67.26 104.50 39.87
CA GLY A 865 67.36 104.52 38.42
C GLY A 865 67.06 103.18 37.73
N LYS A 866 66.47 102.21 38.44
CA LYS A 866 66.15 100.87 37.90
C LYS A 866 64.74 100.77 37.30
N ASN A 867 63.79 101.48 37.89
CA ASN A 867 62.37 101.51 37.49
C ASN A 867 62.26 101.97 36.01
N ARG A 868 61.41 101.31 35.21
CA ARG A 868 61.33 101.43 33.73
C ARG A 868 60.16 102.32 33.28
N ALA A 869 59.11 102.43 34.08
CA ALA A 869 57.85 103.10 33.76
C ALA A 869 57.93 104.64 33.77
N ALA A 870 56.94 105.26 33.12
CA ALA A 870 56.79 106.69 33.03
C ALA A 870 56.43 107.34 34.39
N MET A 871 57.08 108.47 34.68
CA MET A 871 56.79 109.26 35.89
C MET A 871 55.38 109.87 35.81
N GLN A 872 54.53 109.48 36.76
CA GLN A 872 53.18 110.04 36.91
C GLN A 872 53.22 111.56 37.13
N THR A 873 52.34 112.30 36.46
CA THR A 873 52.33 113.78 36.49
C THR A 873 51.57 114.38 37.68
N ASN A 874 51.04 113.55 38.58
CA ASN A 874 50.32 114.02 39.77
C ASN A 874 51.29 114.46 40.88
N THR A 875 50.93 115.52 41.61
CA THR A 875 51.70 116.04 42.76
C THR A 875 51.24 115.52 44.10
N ASP A 876 50.17 114.74 44.11
CA ASP A 876 49.39 114.41 45.30
C ASP A 876 49.76 113.02 45.85
N GLY A 877 50.76 112.37 45.24
CA GLY A 877 51.31 111.08 45.66
C GLY A 877 50.42 109.88 45.38
N LEU A 878 49.40 110.02 44.53
CA LEU A 878 48.52 108.91 44.16
C LEU A 878 49.25 107.93 43.23
N PHE A 879 49.07 106.65 43.48
CA PHE A 879 49.59 105.56 42.64
C PHE A 879 48.76 104.29 42.81
N SER A 880 48.99 103.34 41.93
CA SER A 880 48.23 102.09 41.84
C SER A 880 49.17 100.91 41.59
N TYR A 881 48.68 99.70 41.82
CA TYR A 881 49.35 98.47 41.41
C TYR A 881 48.35 97.35 41.13
N THR A 882 48.78 96.35 40.37
CA THR A 882 48.00 95.16 40.01
C THR A 882 48.47 93.97 40.82
N ILE A 883 47.55 93.12 41.29
CA ILE A 883 47.85 91.78 41.82
C ILE A 883 47.15 90.75 40.94
N ASP A 884 47.92 90.02 40.13
CA ASP A 884 47.42 88.94 39.30
C ASP A 884 47.75 87.58 39.94
N ALA A 885 46.87 86.57 39.79
CA ALA A 885 47.12 85.20 40.26
C ALA A 885 46.60 84.13 39.28
N ARG A 886 47.04 82.88 39.47
CA ARG A 886 46.51 81.70 38.78
C ARG A 886 46.71 80.39 39.54
N ASN A 887 45.84 79.43 39.25
CA ASN A 887 46.10 78.02 39.45
C ASN A 887 47.01 77.53 38.31
N ASP A 888 47.94 76.65 38.63
CA ASP A 888 48.94 76.07 37.72
C ASP A 888 49.03 74.54 37.95
N SER A 889 48.06 73.98 38.70
CA SER A 889 47.87 72.57 39.04
C SER A 889 47.28 71.79 37.86
N ALA A 890 47.50 70.47 37.81
CA ALA A 890 46.90 69.60 36.80
C ALA A 890 45.41 69.29 37.06
N THR A 891 44.89 69.71 38.21
CA THR A 891 43.54 69.43 38.72
C THR A 891 42.98 70.68 39.42
N TRP A 892 41.72 70.63 39.84
CA TRP A 892 41.08 71.69 40.62
C TRP A 892 41.61 71.71 42.07
N VAL A 893 41.29 72.77 42.81
CA VAL A 893 41.71 73.03 44.21
C VAL A 893 40.49 73.48 45.02
N ASP A 894 40.42 73.18 46.33
CA ASP A 894 39.25 73.49 47.19
C ASP A 894 39.37 74.81 47.97
N GLU A 895 40.58 75.32 48.23
CA GLU A 895 40.79 76.67 48.76
C GLU A 895 41.84 77.40 47.89
N PHE A 896 41.59 78.67 47.56
CA PHE A 896 42.55 79.53 46.84
C PHE A 896 42.42 80.97 47.34
N THR A 897 43.47 81.54 47.95
CA THR A 897 43.46 82.91 48.46
C THR A 897 44.64 83.74 47.95
N ILE A 898 44.41 85.03 47.75
CA ILE A 898 45.43 86.04 47.39
C ILE A 898 45.52 87.01 48.58
N THR A 899 46.67 87.11 49.23
CA THR A 899 46.87 87.99 50.40
C THR A 899 47.93 89.06 50.12
N ASP A 900 47.61 90.32 50.41
CA ASP A 900 48.49 91.50 50.36
C ASP A 900 48.66 92.06 51.79
N ASP A 901 49.90 92.16 52.26
CA ASP A 901 50.20 92.60 53.64
C ASP A 901 50.47 94.12 53.78
N LEU A 902 50.30 94.91 52.70
CA LEU A 902 50.32 96.38 52.65
C LEU A 902 51.45 97.05 53.46
N GLU A 903 52.70 96.63 53.29
CA GLU A 903 53.82 97.06 54.14
C GLU A 903 54.04 98.57 54.11
N CYS A 904 53.90 99.22 52.95
CA CYS A 904 54.00 100.68 52.85
C CYS A 904 52.91 101.45 53.63
N ALA A 905 51.75 100.84 53.90
CA ALA A 905 50.73 101.43 54.78
C ALA A 905 51.08 101.23 56.26
N LYS A 906 51.63 100.06 56.60
CA LYS A 906 52.11 99.67 57.95
C LYS A 906 53.32 100.49 58.40
N ASP A 907 54.24 100.79 57.48
CA ASP A 907 55.38 101.71 57.67
C ASP A 907 54.98 103.19 57.54
N GLY A 908 53.74 103.48 57.12
CA GLY A 908 53.19 104.83 56.95
C GLY A 908 53.81 105.64 55.80
N THR A 909 54.59 105.03 54.90
CA THR A 909 55.16 105.68 53.71
C THR A 909 54.09 105.91 52.63
N ALA A 910 53.04 105.10 52.63
CA ALA A 910 51.80 105.30 51.90
C ALA A 910 50.58 105.12 52.83
N ARG A 911 49.38 105.26 52.26
CA ARG A 911 48.10 104.83 52.83
C ARG A 911 47.26 104.19 51.74
N PHE A 912 46.46 103.20 52.11
CA PHE A 912 45.45 102.60 51.25
C PHE A 912 44.27 103.56 50.98
N VAL A 913 43.70 103.48 49.77
CA VAL A 913 42.61 104.36 49.30
C VAL A 913 41.40 103.53 48.85
N SER A 914 41.60 102.57 47.95
CA SER A 914 40.54 101.71 47.43
C SER A 914 41.11 100.50 46.68
N ILE A 915 40.28 99.47 46.47
CA ILE A 915 40.60 98.32 45.63
C ILE A 915 39.51 98.15 44.57
N GLU A 916 39.88 97.94 43.32
CA GLU A 916 39.01 97.39 42.28
C GLU A 916 39.23 95.87 42.25
N THR A 917 38.19 95.08 42.53
CA THR A 917 38.30 93.62 42.69
C THR A 917 38.62 92.93 41.36
N PRO A 918 39.29 91.77 41.38
CA PRO A 918 39.71 91.08 40.16
C PRO A 918 38.51 90.58 39.34
N VAL A 919 38.78 90.28 38.08
CA VAL A 919 37.92 89.44 37.22
C VAL A 919 38.69 88.17 36.91
N ALA A 920 38.09 87.01 37.19
CA ALA A 920 38.72 85.70 37.08
C ALA A 920 38.00 84.79 36.07
N ILE A 921 38.80 83.91 35.45
CA ILE A 921 38.35 82.72 34.73
C ILE A 921 38.62 81.52 35.64
N GLY A 922 37.85 80.44 35.51
CA GLY A 922 38.05 79.16 36.21
C GLY A 922 37.64 79.12 37.68
N ASP A 923 37.03 80.18 38.21
CA ASP A 923 36.30 80.12 39.48
C ASP A 923 35.02 79.30 39.28
N LEU A 924 34.78 78.30 40.14
CA LEU A 924 33.69 77.34 39.96
C LEU A 924 32.31 77.90 40.37
N ASN A 925 32.26 78.83 41.33
CA ASN A 925 31.00 79.42 41.79
C ASN A 925 30.79 80.87 41.29
N GLY A 926 31.87 81.56 40.89
CA GLY A 926 31.83 82.92 40.33
C GLY A 926 31.81 84.05 41.36
N LEU A 927 32.20 83.76 42.60
CA LEU A 927 32.13 84.61 43.79
C LEU A 927 33.43 84.52 44.62
N CYS A 928 33.90 85.67 45.10
CA CYS A 928 35.00 85.77 46.05
C CYS A 928 34.64 86.64 47.26
N ASN A 929 35.30 86.38 48.39
CA ASN A 929 35.20 87.20 49.59
C ASN A 929 36.41 88.14 49.66
N VAL A 930 36.16 89.42 49.96
CA VAL A 930 37.22 90.40 50.19
C VAL A 930 37.31 90.70 51.68
N TRP A 931 38.52 90.58 52.22
CA TRP A 931 38.87 90.73 53.63
C TRP A 931 39.88 91.87 53.80
N TYR A 932 39.93 92.46 54.99
CA TYR A 932 40.88 93.52 55.34
C TYR A 932 41.42 93.33 56.77
N ARG A 933 42.57 93.95 57.03
CA ARG A 933 43.22 94.00 58.36
C ARG A 933 43.65 95.43 58.67
N THR A 934 43.67 95.82 59.94
CA THR A 934 43.99 97.20 60.36
C THR A 934 45.14 97.28 61.36
N THR A 935 45.65 98.50 61.59
CA THR A 935 46.61 98.77 62.68
C THR A 935 46.47 100.21 63.19
N PRO A 936 46.46 100.45 64.53
CA PRO A 936 46.20 99.44 65.57
C PRO A 936 44.78 98.87 65.42
N LEU A 937 44.54 97.67 65.97
CA LEU A 937 43.20 97.08 66.06
C LEU A 937 42.26 98.04 66.81
N ASP A 938 41.02 98.15 66.34
CA ASP A 938 40.02 99.05 66.89
C ASP A 938 39.28 98.41 68.08
N SER A 939 38.63 99.24 68.89
CA SER A 939 37.87 98.82 70.06
C SER A 939 36.50 98.20 69.73
N THR A 940 36.17 98.10 68.45
CA THR A 940 34.98 97.43 67.89
C THR A 940 35.27 96.01 67.39
N ASP A 941 36.52 95.56 67.40
CA ASP A 941 37.00 94.31 66.77
C ASP A 941 36.64 93.08 67.62
N VAL A 942 35.34 92.84 67.85
CA VAL A 942 34.84 91.77 68.74
C VAL A 942 33.81 90.89 68.03
N ASP A 943 34.23 89.66 67.73
CA ASP A 943 33.41 88.46 67.52
C ASP A 943 32.27 88.53 66.46
N GLU A 944 32.60 88.88 65.21
CA GLU A 944 31.90 88.25 64.07
C GLU A 944 32.74 87.05 63.57
N PRO A 945 32.16 85.83 63.46
CA PRO A 945 32.90 84.65 63.05
C PRO A 945 33.26 84.71 61.57
N ALA A 946 34.56 84.74 61.26
CA ALA A 946 35.08 84.69 59.90
C ALA A 946 34.68 83.38 59.20
N ASN A 947 33.65 83.45 58.35
CA ASN A 947 33.16 82.32 57.58
C ASN A 947 33.74 82.33 56.16
N ALA A 948 34.80 81.56 55.95
CA ALA A 948 35.25 81.17 54.61
C ALA A 948 34.18 80.32 53.89
N THR A 949 34.30 80.22 52.57
CA THR A 949 33.32 79.58 51.68
C THR A 949 33.46 78.06 51.68
N LEU A 950 32.92 77.42 52.72
CA LEU A 950 32.95 75.95 52.90
C LEU A 950 31.93 75.17 52.03
N ASP A 951 31.14 75.86 51.20
CA ASP A 951 30.21 75.25 50.23
C ASP A 951 30.21 76.09 48.94
N ASP A 952 31.01 75.65 47.96
CA ASP A 952 31.08 76.19 46.61
C ASP A 952 30.30 75.35 45.57
N GLY A 953 29.65 74.27 46.03
CA GLY A 953 28.92 73.32 45.20
C GLY A 953 29.73 72.13 44.66
N HIS A 954 31.03 71.99 44.97
CA HIS A 954 31.80 70.79 44.63
C HIS A 954 31.85 69.78 45.79
N GLU A 955 31.23 68.61 45.62
CA GLU A 955 31.38 67.53 46.61
C GLU A 955 32.84 67.08 46.71
N ASN A 956 33.44 67.17 47.91
CA ASN A 956 34.73 66.57 48.23
C ASN A 956 34.60 65.62 49.45
N PRO A 957 34.71 64.29 49.27
CA PRO A 957 34.57 63.33 50.38
C PRO A 957 35.73 63.39 51.39
N TRP A 958 36.84 64.09 51.09
CA TRP A 958 38.01 64.15 51.97
C TRP A 958 37.90 65.19 53.08
N LEU A 959 37.22 66.31 52.87
CA LEU A 959 37.16 67.43 53.83
C LEU A 959 36.57 67.01 55.19
N GLU A 960 35.61 66.08 55.18
CA GLU A 960 35.00 65.55 56.41
C GLU A 960 35.82 64.44 57.10
N SER A 961 36.94 64.00 56.51
CA SER A 961 37.73 62.88 57.05
C SER A 961 38.54 63.25 58.30
N ASP A 962 38.71 62.27 59.20
CA ASP A 962 39.55 62.40 60.40
C ASP A 962 41.00 62.82 60.03
N GLU A 963 41.49 62.41 58.85
CA GLU A 963 42.85 62.70 58.36
C GLU A 963 43.06 64.15 57.89
N VAL A 964 41.99 64.83 57.45
CA VAL A 964 42.02 66.30 57.22
C VAL A 964 41.97 67.04 58.55
N LYS A 965 41.08 66.61 59.46
CA LYS A 965 40.85 67.26 60.76
C LYS A 965 42.06 67.14 61.71
N GLU A 966 42.81 66.04 61.67
CA GLU A 966 44.09 65.92 62.36
C GLU A 966 45.20 66.81 61.76
N SER A 967 45.08 67.21 60.48
CA SER A 967 46.11 67.96 59.74
C SER A 967 45.91 69.48 59.78
N LEU A 968 44.67 69.95 59.57
CA LEU A 968 44.32 71.38 59.52
C LEU A 968 43.53 71.88 60.73
N GLY A 969 42.95 70.97 61.53
CA GLY A 969 42.08 71.32 62.65
C GLY A 969 40.58 71.18 62.32
N GLU A 970 39.73 71.49 63.31
CA GLU A 970 38.28 71.26 63.26
C GLU A 970 37.54 72.13 62.22
N ASP A 971 38.12 73.25 61.78
CA ASP A 971 37.58 74.12 60.71
C ASP A 971 38.17 73.83 59.31
N CYS A 972 39.17 72.94 59.22
CA CYS A 972 39.70 72.35 57.97
C CYS A 972 40.29 73.35 56.95
N ARG A 973 40.82 74.50 57.39
CA ARG A 973 41.33 75.59 56.52
C ARG A 973 42.85 75.53 56.32
N LEU A 974 43.33 75.93 55.13
CA LEU A 974 44.76 76.08 54.85
C LEU A 974 45.33 77.36 55.46
N VAL A 975 44.60 78.48 55.38
CA VAL A 975 45.10 79.79 55.81
C VAL A 975 44.40 80.34 57.04
N ASP A 976 45.20 80.95 57.90
CA ASP A 976 44.75 81.63 59.11
C ASP A 976 43.98 82.93 58.79
N TYR A 977 42.86 83.15 59.48
CA TYR A 977 42.00 84.34 59.40
C TYR A 977 42.02 85.18 60.70
N ASP A 978 42.85 84.85 61.71
CA ASP A 978 42.98 85.65 62.93
C ASP A 978 43.39 87.10 62.62
N GLY A 979 42.61 88.05 63.16
CA GLY A 979 42.78 89.49 62.91
C GLY A 979 42.38 89.96 61.51
N TRP A 980 41.72 89.13 60.70
CA TRP A 980 41.08 89.55 59.45
C TRP A 980 39.59 89.83 59.67
N HIS A 981 39.10 90.86 58.98
CA HIS A 981 37.71 91.27 58.99
C HIS A 981 37.14 91.14 57.58
N LEU A 982 35.92 90.62 57.45
CA LEU A 982 35.23 90.56 56.17
C LEU A 982 34.88 91.99 55.73
N TRP A 983 35.40 92.43 54.59
CA TRP A 983 34.94 93.67 53.97
C TRP A 983 33.61 93.41 53.26
N LYS A 984 33.58 92.35 52.45
CA LYS A 984 32.42 92.01 51.61
C LYS A 984 32.51 90.57 51.13
N ALA A 985 31.47 89.77 51.44
CA ALA A 985 31.28 88.45 50.83
C ALA A 985 30.55 88.55 49.48
N ASP A 986 30.49 87.43 48.75
CA ASP A 986 29.74 87.26 47.49
C ASP A 986 30.06 88.33 46.42
N VAL A 987 31.33 88.75 46.33
CA VAL A 987 31.75 89.68 45.27
C VAL A 987 31.92 88.89 43.99
N SER A 988 31.21 89.24 42.91
CA SER A 988 31.37 88.48 41.67
C SER A 988 32.78 88.61 41.11
N THR A 989 33.34 87.47 40.70
CA THR A 989 34.60 87.38 39.98
C THR A 989 34.42 87.54 38.47
N THR A 990 33.18 87.72 38.00
CA THR A 990 32.89 88.02 36.58
C THR A 990 32.72 89.52 36.29
N GLU A 991 32.44 90.34 37.32
CA GLU A 991 32.33 91.80 37.21
C GLU A 991 33.05 92.49 38.39
N SER A 992 34.12 93.23 38.09
CA SER A 992 34.90 94.00 39.07
C SER A 992 34.08 95.06 39.81
N ALA A 993 34.25 95.14 41.13
CA ALA A 993 33.66 96.16 41.99
C ALA A 993 34.74 97.00 42.66
N THR A 994 34.51 98.31 42.79
CA THR A 994 35.36 99.18 43.62
C THR A 994 34.90 99.15 45.08
N LEU A 995 35.81 98.94 46.02
CA LEU A 995 35.61 99.09 47.46
C LEU A 995 36.54 100.21 47.97
N GLU A 996 36.00 101.24 48.63
CA GLU A 996 36.79 102.41 49.07
C GLU A 996 37.05 102.40 50.58
N ALA A 997 38.29 102.65 51.01
CA ALA A 997 38.69 102.59 52.42
C ALA A 997 37.90 103.55 53.35
N LYS A 998 37.27 104.58 52.77
CA LYS A 998 36.36 105.52 53.45
C LYS A 998 35.05 104.87 53.93
N GLU A 999 34.72 103.68 53.42
CA GLU A 999 33.45 102.98 53.69
C GLU A 999 33.52 102.12 54.96
N LEU A 1000 34.73 101.93 55.50
CA LEU A 1000 35.03 101.11 56.69
C LEU A 1000 34.86 101.84 58.05
N ASP A 1001 34.46 103.12 58.05
CA ASP A 1001 34.24 103.99 59.24
C ASP A 1001 35.33 103.95 60.34
N LEU A 1002 36.58 103.68 59.95
CA LEU A 1002 37.71 103.45 60.85
C LEU A 1002 38.03 104.66 61.75
N ALA A 1003 38.48 104.40 62.99
CA ALA A 1003 38.95 105.46 63.88
C ALA A 1003 40.10 106.29 63.27
N SER A 1004 40.18 107.57 63.64
CA SER A 1004 41.04 108.56 62.98
C SER A 1004 42.56 108.39 63.17
N ASN A 1005 42.99 107.30 63.84
CA ASN A 1005 44.38 106.87 64.00
C ASN A 1005 44.63 105.43 63.50
N THR A 1006 43.65 104.81 62.84
CA THR A 1006 43.66 103.43 62.36
C THR A 1006 43.82 103.45 60.83
N VAL A 1007 44.65 102.55 60.31
CA VAL A 1007 44.88 102.39 58.85
C VAL A 1007 44.73 100.93 58.45
N VAL A 1008 44.30 100.68 57.20
CA VAL A 1008 44.29 99.34 56.61
C VAL A 1008 45.74 98.90 56.34
N THR A 1009 46.11 97.72 56.83
CA THR A 1009 47.45 97.12 56.77
C THR A 1009 47.41 95.67 56.30
N GLY A 1010 46.36 95.28 55.57
CA GLY A 1010 46.31 94.07 54.77
C GLY A 1010 44.98 93.95 54.02
N ILE A 1011 45.00 93.27 52.86
CA ILE A 1011 43.82 92.89 52.08
C ILE A 1011 43.97 91.41 51.69
N ARG A 1012 42.90 90.61 51.77
CA ARG A 1012 42.86 89.25 51.22
C ARG A 1012 41.65 89.10 50.31
N ILE A 1013 41.82 88.33 49.24
CA ILE A 1013 40.77 87.91 48.31
C ILE A 1013 40.73 86.39 48.37
N GLU A 1014 39.63 85.85 48.85
CA GLU A 1014 39.39 84.41 49.03
C GLU A 1014 38.45 83.92 47.93
N TYR A 1015 38.82 82.83 47.27
CA TYR A 1015 37.96 82.01 46.42
C TYR A 1015 37.79 80.65 47.12
N GLY A 1016 36.63 80.01 46.93
CA GLY A 1016 36.45 78.60 47.27
C GLY A 1016 37.14 77.70 46.24
N ALA A 1017 36.49 76.61 45.83
CA ALA A 1017 37.07 75.76 44.82
C ALA A 1017 37.26 76.47 43.46
N VAL A 1018 38.46 76.34 42.89
CA VAL A 1018 38.80 76.86 41.56
C VAL A 1018 39.40 75.78 40.66
N ALA A 1019 39.08 75.86 39.37
CA ALA A 1019 39.47 74.90 38.36
C ALA A 1019 40.98 74.92 38.04
N ALA A 1020 41.45 73.89 37.33
CA ALA A 1020 42.83 73.77 36.87
C ALA A 1020 43.28 74.91 35.94
N ASP A 1021 42.34 75.61 35.30
CA ASP A 1021 42.56 76.76 34.40
C ASP A 1021 42.27 78.13 35.06
N PHE A 1022 42.13 78.18 36.40
CA PHE A 1022 41.84 79.43 37.10
C PHE A 1022 42.92 80.50 36.89
N THR A 1023 42.52 81.71 36.49
CA THR A 1023 43.41 82.87 36.48
C THR A 1023 42.66 84.19 36.54
N THR A 1024 43.28 85.18 37.19
CA THR A 1024 42.88 86.59 37.10
C THR A 1024 43.62 87.33 35.98
N ARG A 1025 44.34 86.69 35.05
CA ARG A 1025 45.13 87.40 34.01
C ARG A 1025 44.72 86.96 32.61
N SER A 1026 44.39 87.92 31.75
CA SER A 1026 44.04 87.67 30.34
C SER A 1026 45.26 87.39 29.46
N ASP A 1027 45.09 86.56 28.43
CA ASP A 1027 46.10 86.11 27.43
C ASP A 1027 47.00 87.20 26.80
N THR A 1028 46.62 88.48 26.88
CA THR A 1028 47.42 89.60 26.39
C THR A 1028 48.65 89.91 27.24
N ASP A 1029 48.65 89.52 28.53
CA ASP A 1029 49.80 89.66 29.44
C ASP A 1029 50.36 88.28 29.79
N SER A 1030 51.63 88.03 29.47
CA SER A 1030 52.22 86.70 29.64
C SER A 1030 52.78 86.46 31.06
N TRP A 1031 52.43 85.29 31.61
CA TRP A 1031 53.07 84.66 32.78
C TRP A 1031 54.51 84.14 32.52
N THR A 1032 55.09 84.39 31.33
CA THR A 1032 56.44 83.90 30.94
C THR A 1032 57.36 85.05 30.51
N ARG A 1033 57.27 86.22 31.14
CA ARG A 1033 58.20 87.35 30.95
C ARG A 1033 59.55 87.08 31.66
N ASP A 1034 60.63 87.70 31.17
CA ASP A 1034 61.98 87.55 31.75
C ASP A 1034 62.16 88.32 33.08
N ASP A 1035 61.28 89.29 33.35
CA ASP A 1035 61.30 90.22 34.49
C ASP A 1035 60.14 90.00 35.49
N LEU A 1036 59.50 88.82 35.44
CA LEU A 1036 58.48 88.39 36.39
C LEU A 1036 59.09 88.38 37.79
N LYS A 1037 58.44 89.03 38.77
CA LYS A 1037 58.93 89.16 40.15
C LYS A 1037 60.28 89.90 40.33
N ASP A 1038 60.62 90.83 39.43
CA ASP A 1038 61.71 91.77 39.70
C ASP A 1038 61.28 92.78 40.80
N GLU A 1039 62.18 93.15 41.72
CA GLU A 1039 61.90 94.18 42.74
C GLU A 1039 61.48 95.54 42.15
N HIS A 1040 61.64 95.72 40.83
CA HIS A 1040 61.18 96.82 40.00
C HIS A 1040 60.30 96.36 38.81
N ASP A 1041 59.40 95.38 38.94
CA ASP A 1041 58.32 95.22 37.95
C ASP A 1041 57.32 96.38 38.10
N ASP A 1042 57.46 97.35 37.19
CA ASP A 1042 56.74 98.62 37.23
C ASP A 1042 55.91 98.88 35.97
N LEU A 1043 54.80 99.57 36.17
CA LEU A 1043 53.70 99.65 35.21
C LEU A 1043 53.38 101.11 34.87
N ASP A 1044 53.23 101.44 33.58
CA ASP A 1044 52.94 102.81 33.13
C ASP A 1044 51.56 103.32 33.61
N ASP A 1045 50.55 102.44 33.63
CA ASP A 1045 49.16 102.72 33.99
C ASP A 1045 48.45 101.44 34.44
N ALA A 1046 48.14 101.31 35.73
CA ALA A 1046 47.41 100.15 36.26
C ALA A 1046 45.92 100.16 35.88
N LYS A 1047 45.40 101.25 35.30
CA LYS A 1047 44.05 101.32 34.74
C LYS A 1047 43.99 100.87 33.28
N ALA A 1048 45.11 100.59 32.63
CA ALA A 1048 45.16 100.04 31.28
C ALA A 1048 44.50 98.65 31.15
N ILE A 1049 44.46 97.86 32.25
CA ILE A 1049 43.77 96.56 32.29
C ILE A 1049 42.25 96.65 32.52
N LEU A 1050 41.69 97.85 32.75
CA LEU A 1050 40.25 98.01 33.02
C LEU A 1050 39.41 97.86 31.75
N GLY A 1051 39.14 96.61 31.39
CA GLY A 1051 38.30 96.23 30.25
C GLY A 1051 38.58 94.83 29.66
N THR A 1052 39.53 94.08 30.20
CA THR A 1052 39.81 92.69 29.79
C THR A 1052 38.89 91.68 30.46
N ASP A 1053 38.73 90.51 29.81
CA ASP A 1053 37.88 89.40 30.24
C ASP A 1053 38.39 88.69 31.50
N ALA A 1054 39.67 88.87 31.85
CA ALA A 1054 40.26 88.55 33.15
C ALA A 1054 41.27 89.65 33.52
N ARG A 1055 41.31 90.07 34.78
CA ARG A 1055 42.27 91.06 35.31
C ARG A 1055 42.48 90.94 36.82
N GLY A 1056 43.72 91.15 37.25
CA GLY A 1056 44.08 91.18 38.66
C GLY A 1056 43.41 92.31 39.43
N ALA A 1057 43.52 92.24 40.76
CA ALA A 1057 43.02 93.28 41.64
C ALA A 1057 43.83 94.57 41.43
N VAL A 1058 43.17 95.71 41.24
CA VAL A 1058 43.86 97.01 41.15
C VAL A 1058 43.73 97.73 42.48
N VAL A 1059 44.84 97.84 43.21
CA VAL A 1059 44.89 98.53 44.49
C VAL A 1059 45.36 99.97 44.28
N HIS A 1060 44.64 100.91 44.86
CA HIS A 1060 44.95 102.34 44.85
C HIS A 1060 45.45 102.82 46.21
N MET A 1061 46.54 103.57 46.14
CA MET A 1061 47.32 104.02 47.29
C MET A 1061 47.65 105.51 47.16
N GLN A 1062 48.05 106.12 48.27
CA GLN A 1062 48.59 107.47 48.28
C GLN A 1062 49.83 107.55 49.16
N ALA A 1063 50.96 107.97 48.60
CA ALA A 1063 52.18 108.26 49.35
C ALA A 1063 51.93 109.34 50.42
N THR A 1064 52.70 109.28 51.52
CA THR A 1064 52.67 110.31 52.57
C THR A 1064 53.94 111.15 52.54
N SER A 1065 54.03 112.16 53.42
CA SER A 1065 55.28 112.90 53.65
C SER A 1065 56.38 112.06 54.32
N ALA A 1066 56.12 110.81 54.69
CA ALA A 1066 57.11 109.87 55.21
C ALA A 1066 57.81 109.04 54.11
N TYR A 1067 57.39 109.11 52.85
CA TYR A 1067 58.19 108.60 51.73
C TYR A 1067 59.38 109.54 51.47
N THR A 1068 60.59 109.08 51.77
CA THR A 1068 61.83 109.88 51.76
C THR A 1068 63.02 109.04 51.29
N PRO A 1069 64.20 109.63 50.98
CA PRO A 1069 65.39 108.85 50.62
C PRO A 1069 65.96 107.95 51.74
N GLN A 1070 65.31 107.89 52.90
CA GLN A 1070 65.63 106.97 54.01
C GLN A 1070 64.60 105.83 54.14
N THR A 1071 63.47 105.90 53.44
CA THR A 1071 62.29 105.03 53.60
C THR A 1071 61.78 104.58 52.23
N ALA A 1072 61.87 103.28 51.96
CA ALA A 1072 61.34 102.71 50.73
C ALA A 1072 59.81 102.62 50.76
N LEU A 1073 59.22 102.44 49.59
CA LEU A 1073 57.83 102.04 49.41
C LEU A 1073 57.85 100.57 48.96
N THR A 1074 57.70 99.67 49.94
CA THR A 1074 57.71 98.21 49.78
C THR A 1074 56.27 97.68 49.80
N ASN A 1075 55.98 96.66 49.01
CA ASN A 1075 54.63 96.14 48.85
C ASN A 1075 54.63 94.69 48.32
N SER A 1076 54.15 93.71 49.10
CA SER A 1076 54.13 92.27 48.72
C SER A 1076 52.73 91.68 48.51
N ALA A 1077 52.63 90.58 47.77
CA ALA A 1077 51.44 89.74 47.72
C ALA A 1077 51.83 88.26 47.63
N ARG A 1078 51.01 87.38 48.17
CA ARG A 1078 51.13 85.93 48.04
C ARG A 1078 49.83 85.29 47.55
N VAL A 1079 49.94 84.09 47.03
CA VAL A 1079 48.84 83.15 46.82
C VAL A 1079 49.06 81.91 47.66
N ASP A 1080 47.99 81.42 48.28
CA ASP A 1080 47.94 80.24 49.15
C ASP A 1080 46.78 79.33 48.65
N LEU A 1081 47.02 78.05 48.35
CA LEU A 1081 46.01 77.16 47.74
C LEU A 1081 46.17 75.67 48.10
N CYS A 1082 45.09 74.89 48.14
CA CYS A 1082 45.13 73.44 48.44
C CYS A 1082 44.02 72.58 47.80
N ARG A 1083 44.16 71.27 47.91
CA ARG A 1083 43.23 70.24 47.42
C ARG A 1083 43.07 69.12 48.45
N ASN A 1084 41.87 68.60 48.66
CA ASN A 1084 41.58 67.58 49.68
C ASN A 1084 42.00 68.01 51.11
N GLY A 1085 41.82 69.30 51.42
CA GLY A 1085 42.13 69.85 52.74
C GLY A 1085 43.63 69.78 53.06
N GLY A 1086 44.48 70.26 52.15
CA GLY A 1086 45.91 70.50 52.37
C GLY A 1086 46.77 69.29 52.77
N GLY A 1087 47.98 69.58 53.24
CA GLY A 1087 48.99 68.61 53.64
C GLY A 1087 50.03 68.28 52.56
N ASP A 1088 50.91 67.31 52.85
CA ASP A 1088 52.04 66.92 52.01
C ASP A 1088 51.64 66.67 50.53
N LYS A 1089 52.13 67.55 49.63
CA LYS A 1089 51.86 67.62 48.17
C LYS A 1089 50.47 68.09 47.74
N LEU A 1090 49.59 68.37 48.69
CA LEU A 1090 48.20 68.78 48.47
C LEU A 1090 47.99 70.28 48.64
N GLU A 1091 49.06 71.05 48.87
CA GLU A 1091 49.06 72.50 49.05
C GLU A 1091 50.19 73.17 48.24
N SER A 1092 50.02 74.46 47.94
CA SER A 1092 51.03 75.28 47.27
C SER A 1092 50.94 76.74 47.70
N HIS A 1093 52.09 77.41 47.71
CA HIS A 1093 52.24 78.81 48.11
C HIS A 1093 53.24 79.49 47.16
N ASP A 1094 53.00 80.75 46.81
CA ASP A 1094 53.89 81.54 45.96
C ASP A 1094 53.76 83.04 46.30
N GLU A 1095 54.87 83.80 46.25
CA GLU A 1095 54.94 85.20 46.74
C GLU A 1095 55.67 86.13 45.75
N ASP A 1096 55.34 87.42 45.77
CA ASP A 1096 55.96 88.46 44.95
C ASP A 1096 55.98 89.84 45.66
N SER A 1097 56.93 90.72 45.33
CA SER A 1097 57.08 92.03 45.97
C SER A 1097 57.80 93.10 45.13
N VAL A 1098 57.31 94.34 45.22
CA VAL A 1098 57.84 95.52 44.51
C VAL A 1098 58.34 96.59 45.49
N ILE A 1099 59.45 97.25 45.14
CA ILE A 1099 60.18 98.17 46.04
C ILE A 1099 60.63 99.45 45.30
N GLN A 1100 60.07 100.60 45.67
CA GLN A 1100 60.47 101.90 45.13
C GLN A 1100 61.20 102.79 46.15
N ARG A 1101 62.10 103.65 45.65
CA ARG A 1101 62.99 104.51 46.45
C ARG A 1101 63.12 105.88 45.80
N CYS A 1102 62.85 106.96 46.53
CA CYS A 1102 63.05 108.33 46.02
C CYS A 1102 64.43 108.92 46.39
N THR A 1103 64.87 109.96 45.67
CA THR A 1103 66.20 110.59 45.89
C THR A 1103 66.20 112.12 45.78
N LEU A 1104 67.33 112.75 46.09
CA LEU A 1104 67.62 114.17 45.86
C LEU A 1104 68.51 114.34 44.60
N PRO A 1105 68.36 115.44 43.82
CA PRO A 1105 69.24 115.72 42.67
C PRO A 1105 70.72 115.81 43.05
N GLN A 1106 71.61 115.25 42.21
CA GLN A 1106 73.07 115.34 42.35
C GLN A 1106 73.73 115.98 41.12
N ASP A 1107 74.76 116.79 41.35
CA ASP A 1107 75.69 117.29 40.31
C ASP A 1107 76.86 116.32 40.11
N LEU A 1108 77.24 116.06 38.85
CA LEU A 1108 78.23 115.06 38.45
C LEU A 1108 79.68 115.58 38.38
N PRO A 1109 80.66 114.73 38.73
CA PRO A 1109 81.97 114.66 38.08
C PRO A 1109 82.26 113.25 37.48
N ALA A 1110 83.30 113.13 36.64
CA ALA A 1110 83.43 111.99 35.70
C ALA A 1110 84.82 111.29 35.70
N THR A 1111 84.87 110.17 34.95
CA THR A 1111 86.05 109.42 34.41
C THR A 1111 86.79 108.40 35.30
N GLY A 1112 87.19 107.26 34.68
CA GLY A 1112 88.14 106.25 35.21
C GLY A 1112 87.70 104.80 34.98
N SER A 1113 88.45 103.97 34.22
CA SER A 1113 88.03 102.61 33.81
C SER A 1113 89.18 101.59 33.63
N ALA A 1114 88.82 100.28 33.44
CA ALA A 1114 89.67 99.07 33.31
C ALA A 1114 90.24 98.50 34.64
N PRO A 1115 90.71 97.21 34.75
CA PRO A 1115 91.00 96.17 33.73
C PRO A 1115 90.31 94.78 33.94
N ILE A 1116 90.04 93.93 32.92
CA ILE A 1116 90.84 92.84 32.26
C ILE A 1116 91.31 91.63 33.12
N ALA A 1117 90.67 90.46 32.94
CA ALA A 1117 91.20 89.05 32.94
C ALA A 1117 90.02 88.09 32.56
N ALA A 1118 90.08 87.00 31.77
CA ALA A 1118 91.04 85.89 31.55
C ALA A 1118 91.00 84.80 32.66
N CYS A 1119 90.89 83.47 32.43
CA CYS A 1119 90.80 82.66 31.19
C CYS A 1119 90.45 81.15 31.45
N ILE A 1120 90.36 80.32 30.38
CA ILE A 1120 90.77 78.88 30.28
C ILE A 1120 89.81 77.69 30.68
N THR A 1121 89.35 76.96 29.63
CA THR A 1121 89.06 75.48 29.51
C THR A 1121 87.87 74.83 30.28
N ALA A 1122 87.33 73.65 29.91
CA ALA A 1122 87.90 72.52 29.12
C ALA A 1122 86.96 71.73 28.17
N LEU A 1123 87.47 70.61 27.65
CA LEU A 1123 86.99 69.76 26.53
C LEU A 1123 85.63 69.05 26.80
N LEU A 1124 84.79 68.64 25.82
CA LEU A 1124 84.92 67.98 24.49
C LEU A 1124 85.07 66.42 24.50
N THR A 1125 83.97 65.72 24.18
CA THR A 1125 83.86 64.39 23.52
C THR A 1125 82.44 64.27 22.94
N SER A 1126 82.21 64.22 21.62
CA SER A 1126 82.20 63.05 20.70
C SER A 1126 81.21 61.92 21.07
N GLY A 1127 80.33 61.40 20.20
CA GLY A 1127 80.01 61.75 18.80
C GLY A 1127 80.07 60.55 17.83
N ALA A 1128 79.02 60.38 16.98
CA ALA A 1128 78.84 59.32 15.96
C ALA A 1128 78.71 57.87 16.51
N ALA A 1129 78.21 56.85 15.81
CA ALA A 1129 77.68 56.71 14.43
C ALA A 1129 76.46 55.73 14.46
N ALA A 1130 75.42 55.87 13.62
CA ALA A 1130 75.26 55.26 12.28
C ALA A 1130 75.65 53.76 12.23
N LEU A 1131 74.81 52.83 11.73
CA LEU A 1131 74.27 52.71 10.36
C LEU A 1131 73.02 51.78 10.34
N TRP A 1132 71.99 52.04 9.52
CA TRP A 1132 71.59 51.28 8.30
C TRP A 1132 71.40 49.74 8.46
N PHE A 1133 70.40 49.10 7.83
CA PHE A 1133 69.76 49.44 6.54
C PHE A 1133 68.38 48.77 6.34
N ALA A 1134 67.55 49.38 5.48
CA ALA A 1134 66.44 48.81 4.67
C ALA A 1134 65.22 48.20 5.43
N ARG A 1135 63.96 48.61 5.22
CA ARG A 1135 63.16 48.77 3.97
C ARG A 1135 62.97 47.44 3.21
N LEU A 1136 61.81 47.12 2.62
CA LEU A 1136 60.71 47.95 2.10
C LEU A 1136 59.30 47.38 2.40
N ARG A 1137 58.30 48.28 2.49
CA ARG A 1137 56.94 48.33 1.85
C ARG A 1137 56.16 47.00 1.62
N SER A 1138 54.83 46.95 1.72
CA SER A 1138 53.74 47.96 1.82
C SER A 1138 52.46 47.26 2.35
N ILE A 1139 51.57 47.87 3.16
CA ILE A 1139 50.53 48.87 2.78
C ILE A 1139 49.67 48.36 1.59
N PRO A 1140 48.31 48.29 1.69
CA PRO A 1140 47.45 49.29 2.33
C PRO A 1140 46.27 48.82 3.22
N LYS A 1141 45.84 49.77 4.06
CA LYS A 1141 44.46 50.10 4.51
C LYS A 1141 43.38 49.00 4.60
N LYS A 1142 42.86 48.87 5.83
CA LYS A 1142 41.43 48.80 6.21
C LYS A 1142 40.45 48.16 5.21
N ARG A 1143 39.83 47.07 5.64
CA ARG A 1143 38.50 47.26 6.22
C ARG A 1143 38.45 46.72 7.65
#